data_AF-A0A954TYC2-F1
#
_entry.id   AF-A0A954TYC2-F1
#
_cell.length_a   1.000
_cell.length_b   1.000
_cell.length_c   1.000
_cell.angle_alpha   90.00
_cell.angle_beta   90.00
_cell.angle_gamma   90.00
#
_symmetry.space_group_name_H-M   'P 1'
#
loop_
_entity.id
_entity.type
_entity.pdbx_description
1 polymer ?
#
loop_
_entity_poly.entity_id
_entity_poly.type
_entity_poly.pdbx_seq_one_letter_code
_entity_poly.pdbx_strand_id
1 'polypeptide(L)'
;MSLQPSGGISRRAPVYEEFELRQVLAAAVSVAAPAAVSDLERIHLEYGLRGAGQTVAVIDSGIAYDHQALGGGLGSEYRVVGGWDFTTENDADPYDDPPAGFHGTHVAGIIASDDAQHPGLAPEVDLVALRVVDDRGASDYAWIERALRWVHLHRNDFDNPITTVNLSMGSLPGSVLSSSQRILDDELAQLARDGILVVAAAGNGYDVQPTVGLSYPASVGSVLAVGSVDNAGQLSAFSRRDLSMLAAPGEAVVSSIPDRLYSYDGVMNDWRAYSGTSQAAPFVTGGAVLLREALWRTGLEQIDGSLLSRILRQTSDSIYDSVTQQTYSRVNLFAAVRSVLGDPTPRSAASGLPRLTLPVSAADLGRLTYRTLESMGAYQGPVYYRFTATQSGWLSIDNPALGRSNESVQLFDSHGQFLLPATQLPGDAQRRDWQVTAGQSYLLQIDDEFGDSTYTIANVLSEQSGQWGITIPAQIDQLDVSFGETVEITLGRLTYAMNASELRDVVIQATPQQTARFTGSVAADRFIVKPGRLTWQQGTHQLDVTTPRNISVAGNAHQGDEVRLYGTSGDEHYTAGNGVGRLVGNDFGYRVSGFDRVYVFAGGGEDVAELSGTAGDDVFVSRDTGARLTSDTHLEWLEDVERIYADSGSGGVDRAFLYGSATDDVLVAHPDVTRLSDSTKLRQVSLFDRVYATADAGGVDRAFLYGSRGTDEFHAELAESRMSGPAYLTVATAFDRVYADGGGGSLDTASLQGSELDDRFSVNDVAAALSSPAYHWEVADFDQVLADGGNAGRDDVVFQGAVGDSQLRVSPEGALLQTSYGSWQATQFSSVFAQGGAGRNYALVGRLVSLSLSELAARRRLLDEVRTDGYLWLATADELNGGAGIRIVTATA
;
A
#
# COMPACT_ATOMS: atom_id res chain seq x y z
N MET A 1 -38.79 -53.39 7.57
CA MET A 1 -38.31 -54.68 8.10
C MET A 1 -36.83 -54.45 8.44
N SER A 2 -36.54 -53.92 9.63
CA SER A 2 -36.22 -54.66 10.87
C SER A 2 -34.94 -55.49 10.74
N LEU A 3 -33.93 -55.46 11.62
CA LEU A 3 -33.58 -54.77 12.87
C LEU A 3 -32.22 -55.40 13.26
N GLN A 4 -31.30 -54.68 13.92
CA GLN A 4 -30.66 -55.11 15.18
C GLN A 4 -29.64 -54.06 15.69
N PRO A 5 -29.34 -54.04 17.02
CA PRO A 5 -29.25 -52.78 17.78
C PRO A 5 -28.04 -52.64 18.74
N SER A 6 -28.00 -51.46 19.38
CA SER A 6 -27.60 -51.14 20.76
C SER A 6 -26.15 -50.70 21.07
N GLY A 7 -26.05 -49.56 21.78
CA GLY A 7 -24.90 -49.22 22.62
C GLY A 7 -24.47 -47.75 22.61
N GLY A 8 -25.28 -46.82 23.14
CA GLY A 8 -24.87 -45.44 23.40
C GLY A 8 -24.69 -45.18 24.89
N ILE A 9 -23.49 -44.73 25.31
CA ILE A 9 -23.27 -43.84 26.45
C ILE A 9 -22.13 -42.88 26.08
N SER A 10 -22.43 -41.59 26.17
CA SER A 10 -21.62 -40.43 25.83
C SER A 10 -20.43 -40.22 26.79
N ARG A 11 -19.22 -40.04 26.25
CA ARG A 11 -18.15 -39.23 26.85
C ARG A 11 -17.75 -38.16 25.84
N ARG A 12 -18.01 -36.91 26.19
CA ARG A 12 -17.55 -35.71 25.50
C ARG A 12 -16.02 -35.69 25.49
N ALA A 13 -15.43 -35.78 24.30
CA ALA A 13 -14.12 -35.23 24.01
C ALA A 13 -14.28 -33.73 23.74
N PRO A 14 -13.40 -32.83 24.23
CA PRO A 14 -13.38 -31.46 23.74
C PRO A 14 -12.87 -31.48 22.30
N VAL A 15 -13.66 -30.87 21.44
CA VAL A 15 -13.39 -30.60 20.03
C VAL A 15 -12.30 -29.53 19.97
N TYR A 16 -11.16 -29.83 19.33
CA TYR A 16 -10.28 -28.79 18.80
C TYR A 16 -10.92 -28.30 17.52
N GLU A 17 -11.66 -27.20 17.61
CA GLU A 17 -12.24 -26.52 16.44
C GLU A 17 -11.16 -25.65 15.80
N GLU A 18 -10.88 -25.93 14.53
CA GLU A 18 -10.13 -25.09 13.61
C GLU A 18 -10.78 -23.70 13.53
N PHE A 19 -10.04 -22.67 13.92
CA PHE A 19 -10.34 -21.28 13.56
C PHE A 19 -9.17 -20.73 12.76
N GLU A 20 -9.51 -20.07 11.67
CA GLU A 20 -8.68 -19.88 10.50
C GLU A 20 -7.46 -18.96 10.67
N LEU A 21 -6.44 -19.26 9.85
CA LEU A 21 -5.35 -18.38 9.46
C LEU A 21 -5.88 -17.03 8.92
N ARG A 22 -5.63 -15.95 9.68
CA ARG A 22 -5.20 -14.62 9.20
C ARG A 22 -4.92 -13.73 10.41
N GLN A 23 -3.75 -13.08 10.42
CA GLN A 23 -3.14 -12.25 11.48
C GLN A 23 -2.22 -12.99 12.46
N VAL A 24 -1.01 -13.33 12.01
CA VAL A 24 0.16 -13.45 12.89
C VAL A 24 1.36 -12.83 12.17
N LEU A 25 1.65 -11.57 12.49
CA LEU A 25 2.96 -10.97 12.29
C LEU A 25 3.22 -10.02 13.46
N ALA A 26 4.33 -10.28 14.15
CA ALA A 26 4.97 -9.44 15.17
C ALA A 26 4.11 -9.05 16.40
N ALA A 27 4.14 -9.91 17.44
CA ALA A 27 3.88 -9.47 18.81
C ALA A 27 4.65 -10.35 19.79
N ALA A 28 5.93 -10.02 20.00
CA ALA A 28 6.66 -10.40 21.20
C ALA A 28 7.58 -9.22 21.58
N VAL A 29 7.46 -8.80 22.84
CA VAL A 29 8.14 -7.67 23.50
C VAL A 29 7.63 -6.27 23.12
N SER A 30 6.55 -5.82 23.75
CA SER A 30 6.49 -4.44 24.26
C SER A 30 5.49 -4.32 25.41
N VAL A 31 5.96 -3.81 26.55
CA VAL A 31 5.12 -3.21 27.59
C VAL A 31 5.31 -1.70 27.47
N ALA A 32 4.27 -1.04 26.91
CA ALA A 32 3.85 0.36 27.06
C ALA A 32 4.88 1.53 27.14
N ALA A 33 4.65 2.51 26.25
CA ALA A 33 5.20 3.88 26.16
C ALA A 33 6.59 4.00 25.47
N PRO A 34 6.88 5.13 24.78
CA PRO A 34 7.70 5.19 23.56
C PRO A 34 9.06 4.54 23.77
N ALA A 35 9.35 3.51 22.96
CA ALA A 35 10.25 2.41 23.23
C ALA A 35 11.60 2.83 23.86
N ALA A 36 11.64 2.80 25.18
CA ALA A 36 12.87 2.77 25.95
C ALA A 36 13.56 1.42 25.68
N VAL A 37 14.90 1.44 25.61
CA VAL A 37 15.75 0.23 25.73
C VAL A 37 15.14 -0.66 26.83
N SER A 38 14.90 -1.94 26.54
CA SER A 38 14.28 -2.81 27.54
C SER A 38 15.15 -2.82 28.81
N ASP A 39 14.53 -2.87 29.98
CA ASP A 39 15.26 -2.88 31.25
C ASP A 39 16.31 -4.01 31.31
N LEU A 40 16.08 -5.12 30.61
CA LEU A 40 17.04 -6.21 30.43
C LEU A 40 18.25 -5.80 29.59
N GLU A 41 18.03 -5.19 28.43
CA GLU A 41 19.10 -4.73 27.55
C GLU A 41 19.95 -3.66 28.25
N ARG A 42 19.34 -2.81 29.08
CA ARG A 42 20.08 -1.88 29.94
C ARG A 42 20.94 -2.60 30.98
N ILE A 43 20.46 -3.69 31.59
CA ILE A 43 21.27 -4.51 32.51
C ILE A 43 22.49 -5.11 31.78
N HIS A 44 22.28 -5.66 30.57
CA HIS A 44 23.35 -6.24 29.77
C HIS A 44 24.36 -5.20 29.28
N LEU A 45 23.90 -4.03 28.81
CA LEU A 45 24.77 -3.03 28.19
C LEU A 45 25.37 -2.04 29.20
N GLU A 46 24.58 -1.50 30.14
CA GLU A 46 25.05 -0.47 31.09
C GLU A 46 25.87 -1.07 32.23
N TYR A 47 25.48 -2.26 32.71
CA TYR A 47 26.17 -2.95 33.80
C TYR A 47 27.04 -4.11 33.34
N GLY A 48 26.88 -4.62 32.11
CA GLY A 48 27.68 -5.74 31.62
C GLY A 48 27.37 -7.06 32.33
N LEU A 49 26.18 -7.21 32.92
CA LEU A 49 25.77 -8.42 33.66
C LEU A 49 25.11 -9.38 32.68
N ARG A 50 25.57 -10.63 32.63
CA ARG A 50 25.09 -11.65 31.68
C ARG A 50 24.95 -13.04 32.31
N GLY A 51 25.28 -13.20 33.58
CA GLY A 51 25.06 -14.41 34.36
C GLY A 51 26.25 -15.33 34.54
N ALA A 52 27.44 -14.95 34.07
CA ALA A 52 28.65 -15.75 34.14
C ALA A 52 29.04 -16.17 35.58
N GLY A 53 29.70 -17.33 35.71
CA GLY A 53 30.28 -17.81 36.97
C GLY A 53 29.34 -18.61 37.87
N GLN A 54 28.18 -19.04 37.36
CA GLN A 54 27.17 -19.80 38.11
C GLN A 54 26.39 -20.72 37.19
N THR A 55 25.77 -21.73 37.82
CA THR A 55 24.94 -22.73 37.17
C THR A 55 23.51 -22.68 37.70
N VAL A 56 22.52 -22.82 36.81
CA VAL A 56 21.10 -22.98 37.12
C VAL A 56 20.67 -24.42 36.86
N ALA A 57 20.10 -25.08 37.86
CA ALA A 57 19.45 -26.36 37.65
C ALA A 57 17.98 -26.16 37.25
N VAL A 58 17.61 -26.67 36.08
CA VAL A 58 16.24 -26.66 35.56
C VAL A 58 15.62 -28.03 35.84
N ILE A 59 14.71 -28.08 36.81
CA ILE A 59 13.95 -29.29 37.14
C ILE A 59 12.64 -29.25 36.37
N ASP A 60 12.55 -29.98 35.25
CA ASP A 60 11.43 -29.90 34.29
C ASP A 60 11.30 -31.16 33.41
N SER A 61 10.73 -31.06 32.20
CA SER A 61 10.59 -32.18 31.24
C SER A 61 11.87 -32.60 30.52
N GLY A 62 12.97 -31.90 30.76
CA GLY A 62 14.25 -32.06 30.06
C GLY A 62 14.67 -30.77 29.36
N ILE A 63 15.83 -30.77 28.72
CA ILE A 63 16.27 -29.67 27.85
C ILE A 63 16.73 -30.27 26.52
N ALA A 64 16.20 -29.78 25.39
CA ALA A 64 16.77 -30.02 24.08
C ALA A 64 18.09 -29.24 23.96
N TYR A 65 19.13 -29.81 24.54
CA TYR A 65 20.43 -29.15 24.76
C TYR A 65 21.18 -28.88 23.44
N ASP A 66 20.80 -29.54 22.36
CA ASP A 66 21.29 -29.32 21.00
C ASP A 66 20.64 -28.10 20.30
N HIS A 67 19.68 -27.44 20.94
CA HIS A 67 19.14 -26.17 20.46
C HIS A 67 20.26 -25.12 20.36
N GLN A 68 20.37 -24.46 19.20
CA GLN A 68 21.46 -23.53 18.89
C GLN A 68 21.55 -22.40 19.93
N ALA A 69 20.39 -21.86 20.31
CA ALA A 69 20.30 -20.81 21.32
C ALA A 69 20.65 -21.25 22.75
N LEU A 70 20.86 -22.55 22.98
CA LEU A 70 21.23 -23.15 24.27
C LEU A 70 22.62 -23.79 24.19
N GLY A 71 23.48 -23.31 23.29
CA GLY A 71 24.86 -23.75 23.17
C GLY A 71 25.09 -25.01 22.34
N GLY A 72 24.04 -25.70 21.87
CA GLY A 72 24.16 -26.74 20.84
C GLY A 72 24.78 -28.07 21.29
N GLY A 73 24.73 -28.41 22.58
CA GLY A 73 25.18 -29.72 23.08
C GLY A 73 25.10 -29.90 24.59
N LEU A 74 25.51 -31.08 25.06
CA LEU A 74 25.56 -31.48 26.47
C LEU A 74 27.00 -31.78 26.91
N GLY A 75 27.42 -31.21 28.04
CA GLY A 75 28.72 -31.47 28.67
C GLY A 75 29.50 -30.18 28.94
N SER A 76 30.70 -30.31 29.52
CA SER A 76 31.49 -29.19 30.05
C SER A 76 31.89 -28.11 29.02
N GLU A 77 31.80 -28.39 27.71
CA GLU A 77 32.11 -27.41 26.65
C GLU A 77 30.86 -26.66 26.15
N TYR A 78 29.68 -26.97 26.69
CA TYR A 78 28.39 -26.43 26.23
C TYR A 78 27.68 -25.66 27.36
N ARG A 79 26.66 -24.87 27.01
CA ARG A 79 25.81 -24.15 27.97
C ARG A 79 25.11 -25.11 28.93
N VAL A 80 24.63 -26.25 28.42
CA VAL A 80 24.07 -27.32 29.24
C VAL A 80 25.22 -28.22 29.70
N VAL A 81 25.77 -27.92 30.87
CA VAL A 81 27.02 -28.52 31.37
C VAL A 81 26.85 -29.97 31.87
N GLY A 82 25.62 -30.39 32.12
CA GLY A 82 25.29 -31.76 32.50
C GLY A 82 23.85 -31.93 32.96
N GLY A 83 23.53 -33.10 33.51
CA GLY A 83 22.19 -33.38 33.98
C GLY A 83 21.91 -34.86 34.22
N TRP A 84 20.67 -35.18 34.55
CA TRP A 84 20.22 -36.53 34.82
C TRP A 84 18.72 -36.66 34.56
N ASP A 85 18.30 -37.78 33.99
CA ASP A 85 16.89 -38.16 33.91
C ASP A 85 16.47 -38.96 35.14
N PHE A 86 15.47 -38.47 35.87
CA PHE A 86 14.91 -39.15 37.05
C PHE A 86 13.62 -39.90 36.75
N THR A 87 13.15 -39.88 35.50
CA THR A 87 11.94 -40.58 35.10
C THR A 87 12.18 -42.09 35.09
N THR A 88 11.32 -42.84 34.42
CA THR A 88 11.47 -44.30 34.35
C THR A 88 12.72 -44.76 33.60
N GLU A 89 13.30 -43.91 32.75
CA GLU A 89 14.50 -44.25 31.97
C GLU A 89 15.73 -44.22 32.86
N ASN A 90 15.82 -43.21 33.74
CA ASN A 90 16.77 -43.13 34.84
C ASN A 90 18.23 -43.27 34.36
N ASP A 91 18.64 -42.38 33.46
CA ASP A 91 19.98 -42.34 32.88
C ASP A 91 20.57 -40.93 32.84
N ALA A 92 21.70 -40.78 32.15
CA ALA A 92 22.45 -39.53 32.06
C ALA A 92 22.01 -38.64 30.88
N ASP A 93 20.89 -38.94 30.22
CA ASP A 93 20.37 -38.18 29.08
C ASP A 93 19.09 -37.42 29.46
N PRO A 94 19.19 -36.17 29.93
CA PRO A 94 18.05 -35.37 30.36
C PRO A 94 17.37 -34.64 29.19
N TYR A 95 17.36 -35.23 28.00
CA TYR A 95 16.81 -34.60 26.80
C TYR A 95 15.28 -34.41 26.91
N ASP A 96 14.74 -33.41 26.20
CA ASP A 96 13.33 -33.06 26.24
C ASP A 96 12.51 -33.89 25.21
N ASP A 97 12.32 -35.18 25.52
CA ASP A 97 11.87 -36.19 24.56
C ASP A 97 10.36 -36.15 24.19
N PRO A 98 10.00 -36.57 22.96
CA PRO A 98 8.61 -36.64 22.51
C PRO A 98 7.80 -37.73 23.22
N PRO A 99 6.45 -37.62 23.23
CA PRO A 99 5.65 -36.53 22.68
C PRO A 99 5.43 -35.33 23.62
N ALA A 100 5.62 -35.47 24.93
CA ALA A 100 5.29 -34.42 25.90
C ALA A 100 6.44 -33.45 26.22
N GLY A 101 7.69 -33.79 25.92
CA GLY A 101 8.83 -32.91 26.16
C GLY A 101 8.77 -31.65 25.30
N PHE A 102 8.97 -30.49 25.91
CA PHE A 102 9.19 -29.17 25.29
C PHE A 102 9.22 -28.07 26.33
N HIS A 103 8.54 -28.32 27.45
CA HIS A 103 8.30 -27.32 28.48
C HIS A 103 9.61 -26.89 29.15
N GLY A 104 10.49 -27.84 29.46
CA GLY A 104 11.80 -27.54 30.03
C GLY A 104 12.74 -26.81 29.07
N THR A 105 12.69 -27.10 27.76
CA THR A 105 13.41 -26.34 26.73
C THR A 105 12.92 -24.89 26.66
N HIS A 106 11.60 -24.66 26.75
CA HIS A 106 11.01 -23.33 26.77
C HIS A 106 11.44 -22.52 28.00
N VAL A 107 11.43 -23.18 29.16
CA VAL A 107 11.91 -22.63 30.43
C VAL A 107 13.40 -22.28 30.37
N ALA A 108 14.23 -23.16 29.79
CA ALA A 108 15.67 -22.95 29.65
C ALA A 108 16.01 -21.74 28.76
N GLY A 109 15.29 -21.56 27.64
CA GLY A 109 15.48 -20.41 26.76
C GLY A 109 15.22 -19.07 27.44
N ILE A 110 14.18 -18.98 28.27
CA ILE A 110 13.89 -17.76 29.06
C ILE A 110 15.07 -17.44 29.98
N ILE A 111 15.71 -18.45 30.58
CA ILE A 111 16.82 -18.25 31.49
C ILE A 111 18.09 -17.83 30.74
N ALA A 112 18.49 -18.59 29.71
CA ALA A 112 19.88 -18.58 29.24
C ALA A 112 20.05 -18.55 27.72
N SER A 113 19.00 -18.26 26.95
CA SER A 113 19.15 -18.17 25.50
C SER A 113 20.18 -17.11 25.09
N ASP A 114 21.10 -17.46 24.18
CA ASP A 114 22.05 -16.51 23.57
C ASP A 114 21.62 -16.01 22.18
N ASP A 115 20.39 -16.32 21.75
CA ASP A 115 19.84 -15.79 20.51
C ASP A 115 19.65 -14.27 20.61
N ALA A 116 20.03 -13.56 19.54
CA ALA A 116 19.98 -12.10 19.53
C ALA A 116 18.55 -11.55 19.47
N GLN A 117 17.61 -12.31 18.87
CA GLN A 117 16.21 -11.88 18.72
C GLN A 117 15.35 -12.32 19.92
N HIS A 118 15.72 -13.42 20.58
CA HIS A 118 15.02 -13.97 21.73
C HIS A 118 15.98 -14.21 22.92
N PRO A 119 16.66 -13.16 23.42
CA PRO A 119 17.67 -13.32 24.45
C PRO A 119 17.05 -13.80 25.76
N GLY A 120 17.70 -14.77 26.39
CA GLY A 120 17.44 -15.14 27.77
C GLY A 120 17.90 -14.02 28.71
N LEU A 121 17.45 -14.07 29.96
CA LEU A 121 17.86 -13.06 30.94
C LEU A 121 19.37 -13.13 31.23
N ALA A 122 19.93 -14.33 31.31
CA ALA A 122 21.31 -14.59 31.71
C ALA A 122 22.03 -15.48 30.67
N PRO A 123 22.36 -14.94 29.48
CA PRO A 123 22.91 -15.72 28.38
C PRO A 123 24.30 -16.34 28.63
N GLU A 124 25.00 -15.97 29.70
CA GLU A 124 26.32 -16.52 30.07
C GLU A 124 26.25 -17.45 31.29
N VAL A 125 25.05 -17.81 31.76
CA VAL A 125 24.87 -18.77 32.86
C VAL A 125 24.93 -20.20 32.34
N ASP A 126 25.56 -21.10 33.09
CA ASP A 126 25.51 -22.52 32.79
C ASP A 126 24.16 -23.13 33.21
N LEU A 127 23.72 -24.16 32.50
CA LEU A 127 22.50 -24.91 32.79
C LEU A 127 22.79 -26.36 33.15
N VAL A 128 22.05 -26.89 34.12
CA VAL A 128 21.95 -28.32 34.39
C VAL A 128 20.53 -28.78 34.18
N ALA A 129 20.33 -29.78 33.33
CA ALA A 129 19.02 -30.33 33.01
C ALA A 129 18.67 -31.49 33.96
N LEU A 130 17.61 -31.36 34.75
CA LEU A 130 17.13 -32.43 35.64
C LEU A 130 15.71 -32.81 35.24
N ARG A 131 15.60 -33.89 34.49
CA ARG A 131 14.33 -34.33 33.92
C ARG A 131 13.51 -35.12 34.94
N VAL A 132 12.28 -34.68 35.17
CA VAL A 132 11.32 -35.27 36.14
C VAL A 132 9.91 -35.38 35.56
N VAL A 133 9.74 -35.14 34.26
CA VAL A 133 8.51 -35.39 33.52
C VAL A 133 8.84 -36.33 32.36
N ASP A 134 8.16 -37.47 32.31
CA ASP A 134 8.38 -38.47 31.28
C ASP A 134 7.77 -38.07 29.93
N ASP A 135 8.04 -38.84 28.88
CA ASP A 135 7.52 -38.67 27.52
C ASP A 135 5.99 -38.52 27.44
N ARG A 136 5.25 -39.00 28.45
CA ARG A 136 3.79 -38.99 28.51
C ARG A 136 3.25 -37.80 29.31
N GLY A 137 4.12 -36.93 29.80
CA GLY A 137 3.75 -35.80 30.65
C GLY A 137 3.45 -36.21 32.10
N ALA A 138 3.84 -37.42 32.51
CA ALA A 138 3.68 -37.87 33.89
C ALA A 138 4.87 -37.43 34.73
N SER A 139 4.60 -37.05 35.98
CA SER A 139 5.61 -36.67 36.96
C SER A 139 5.23 -37.21 38.34
N ASP A 140 6.24 -37.54 39.15
CA ASP A 140 6.07 -38.00 40.53
C ASP A 140 6.91 -37.13 41.47
N TYR A 141 6.38 -36.84 42.65
CA TYR A 141 7.13 -36.15 43.70
C TYR A 141 8.41 -36.89 44.11
N ALA A 142 8.45 -38.22 44.00
CA ALA A 142 9.68 -38.97 44.27
C ALA A 142 10.82 -38.64 43.29
N TRP A 143 10.50 -38.31 42.03
CA TRP A 143 11.49 -37.89 41.04
C TRP A 143 11.99 -36.47 41.35
N ILE A 144 11.09 -35.58 41.74
CA ILE A 144 11.42 -34.21 42.16
C ILE A 144 12.28 -34.23 43.43
N GLU A 145 11.92 -35.03 44.44
CA GLU A 145 12.70 -35.22 45.67
C GLU A 145 14.13 -35.66 45.34
N ARG A 146 14.28 -36.66 44.47
CA ARG A 146 15.58 -37.15 44.01
C ARG A 146 16.37 -36.09 43.24
N ALA A 147 15.72 -35.30 42.38
CA ALA A 147 16.36 -34.21 41.65
C ALA A 147 16.87 -33.11 42.60
N LEU A 148 16.07 -32.71 43.60
CA LEU A 148 16.50 -31.75 44.62
C LEU A 148 17.68 -32.30 45.44
N ARG A 149 17.62 -33.57 45.86
CA ARG A 149 18.75 -34.23 46.53
C ARG A 149 19.98 -34.31 45.64
N TRP A 150 19.81 -34.54 44.34
CA TRP A 150 20.90 -34.52 43.38
C TRP A 150 21.55 -33.14 43.31
N VAL A 151 20.77 -32.05 43.28
CA VAL A 151 21.32 -30.68 43.33
C VAL A 151 22.18 -30.50 44.58
N HIS A 152 21.69 -30.94 45.75
CA HIS A 152 22.48 -30.89 46.99
C HIS A 152 23.82 -31.65 46.86
N LEU A 153 23.83 -32.83 46.23
CA LEU A 153 25.03 -33.66 46.14
C LEU A 153 26.03 -33.14 45.09
N HIS A 154 25.53 -32.60 43.98
CA HIS A 154 26.32 -32.27 42.78
C HIS A 154 26.52 -30.75 42.56
N ARG A 155 26.10 -29.90 43.50
CA ARG A 155 26.19 -28.42 43.38
C ARG A 155 27.58 -27.86 43.10
N ASN A 156 28.65 -28.63 43.30
CA ASN A 156 30.04 -28.21 43.10
C ASN A 156 30.81 -29.10 42.11
N ASP A 157 30.11 -29.93 41.31
CA ASP A 157 30.76 -30.89 40.41
C ASP A 157 31.12 -30.29 39.04
N PHE A 158 30.60 -29.10 38.72
CA PHE A 158 30.81 -28.36 37.48
C PHE A 158 31.82 -27.23 37.67
N ASP A 159 32.32 -26.65 36.57
CA ASP A 159 33.24 -25.50 36.60
C ASP A 159 32.66 -24.32 37.39
N ASN A 160 31.34 -24.11 37.28
CA ASN A 160 30.58 -23.14 38.06
C ASN A 160 29.59 -23.83 39.01
N PRO A 161 29.43 -23.34 40.26
CA PRO A 161 28.54 -23.97 41.23
C PRO A 161 27.06 -23.78 40.88
N ILE A 162 26.21 -24.75 41.25
CA ILE A 162 24.75 -24.59 41.18
C ILE A 162 24.32 -23.62 42.26
N THR A 163 23.76 -22.48 41.84
CA THR A 163 23.38 -21.40 42.77
C THR A 163 21.87 -21.11 42.76
N THR A 164 21.16 -21.56 41.74
CA THR A 164 19.71 -21.35 41.60
C THR A 164 19.06 -22.60 41.00
N VAL A 165 17.86 -22.94 41.47
CA VAL A 165 17.00 -23.99 40.92
C VAL A 165 15.73 -23.35 40.39
N ASN A 166 15.37 -23.67 39.15
CA ASN A 166 14.08 -23.34 38.57
C ASN A 166 13.17 -24.58 38.60
N LEU A 167 11.98 -24.44 39.17
CA LEU A 167 10.99 -25.50 39.29
C LEU A 167 9.64 -24.98 38.77
N SER A 168 9.41 -25.12 37.47
CA SER A 168 8.23 -24.58 36.78
C SER A 168 7.06 -25.56 36.75
N MET A 169 6.79 -26.15 37.91
CA MET A 169 5.76 -27.16 38.11
C MET A 169 5.09 -27.01 39.47
N GLY A 170 3.89 -27.57 39.59
CA GLY A 170 3.16 -27.65 40.84
C GLY A 170 1.82 -28.35 40.65
N SER A 171 1.24 -28.83 41.74
CA SER A 171 -0.05 -29.53 41.68
C SER A 171 -1.12 -28.81 42.51
N LEU A 172 -1.57 -29.44 43.59
CA LEU A 172 -2.59 -28.94 44.50
C LEU A 172 -2.08 -27.73 45.29
N PRO A 173 -3.00 -26.86 45.78
CA PRO A 173 -2.66 -25.82 46.75
C PRO A 173 -1.94 -26.40 47.96
N GLY A 174 -0.83 -25.81 48.39
CA GLY A 174 -0.07 -26.32 49.53
C GLY A 174 -0.83 -26.31 50.87
N SER A 175 -1.91 -25.53 50.95
CA SER A 175 -2.81 -25.46 52.11
C SER A 175 -3.69 -26.70 52.28
N VAL A 176 -3.84 -27.54 51.24
CA VAL A 176 -4.64 -28.77 51.30
C VAL A 176 -3.81 -30.03 51.51
N LEU A 177 -2.48 -29.92 51.60
CA LEU A 177 -1.57 -31.04 51.81
C LEU A 177 -1.38 -31.34 53.30
N SER A 178 -1.45 -32.62 53.67
CA SER A 178 -1.05 -33.09 55.00
C SER A 178 0.48 -33.05 55.15
N SER A 179 0.99 -33.10 56.38
CA SER A 179 2.44 -33.18 56.64
C SER A 179 3.11 -34.38 55.96
N SER A 180 2.39 -35.49 55.75
CA SER A 180 2.93 -36.67 55.05
C SER A 180 2.95 -36.52 53.52
N GLN A 181 2.27 -35.51 52.96
CA GLN A 181 2.26 -35.21 51.52
C GLN A 181 3.28 -34.13 51.15
N ARG A 182 3.88 -33.48 52.15
CA ARG A 182 4.90 -32.43 52.00
C ARG A 182 6.31 -33.02 51.96
N ILE A 183 6.52 -33.93 51.01
CA ILE A 183 7.74 -34.77 50.95
C ILE A 183 8.98 -34.05 50.42
N LEU A 184 8.85 -32.82 49.92
CA LEU A 184 9.97 -32.02 49.41
C LEU A 184 10.46 -30.98 50.44
N ASP A 185 9.78 -30.83 51.59
CA ASP A 185 10.03 -29.71 52.51
C ASP A 185 11.44 -29.76 53.10
N ASP A 186 11.99 -30.95 53.38
CA ASP A 186 13.34 -31.12 53.91
C ASP A 186 14.43 -30.92 52.86
N GLU A 187 14.27 -31.40 51.62
CA GLU A 187 15.18 -31.05 50.51
C GLU A 187 15.15 -29.55 50.22
N LEU A 188 13.98 -28.93 50.10
CA LEU A 188 13.86 -27.48 49.83
C LEU A 188 14.46 -26.64 50.97
N ALA A 189 14.33 -27.08 52.23
CA ALA A 189 15.01 -26.46 53.35
C ALA A 189 16.53 -26.69 53.31
N GLN A 190 16.98 -27.86 52.85
CA GLN A 190 18.40 -28.17 52.69
C GLN A 190 19.05 -27.30 51.62
N LEU A 191 18.43 -27.14 50.45
CA LEU A 191 18.96 -26.28 49.38
C LEU A 191 19.07 -24.82 49.83
N ALA A 192 18.08 -24.34 50.59
CA ALA A 192 18.17 -23.01 51.19
C ALA A 192 19.34 -22.87 52.19
N ARG A 193 19.64 -23.92 52.98
CA ARG A 193 20.83 -23.95 53.86
C ARG A 193 22.14 -23.98 53.08
N ASP A 194 22.14 -24.53 51.87
CA ASP A 194 23.29 -24.53 50.97
C ASP A 194 23.48 -23.20 50.24
N GLY A 195 22.59 -22.21 50.45
CA GLY A 195 22.62 -20.92 49.76
C GLY A 195 22.02 -20.95 48.35
N ILE A 196 21.39 -22.06 47.95
CA ILE A 196 20.77 -22.24 46.64
C ILE A 196 19.36 -21.65 46.68
N LEU A 197 19.09 -20.70 45.78
CA LEU A 197 17.76 -20.11 45.64
C LEU A 197 16.87 -21.07 44.83
N VAL A 198 15.74 -21.49 45.39
CA VAL A 198 14.73 -22.24 44.65
C VAL A 198 13.61 -21.30 44.23
N VAL A 199 13.34 -21.22 42.93
CA VAL A 199 12.27 -20.42 42.32
C VAL A 199 11.22 -21.37 41.77
N ALA A 200 9.95 -21.16 42.11
CA ALA A 200 8.87 -22.04 41.65
C ALA A 200 7.63 -21.28 41.17
N ALA A 201 6.96 -21.86 40.17
CA ALA A 201 5.73 -21.35 39.61
C ALA A 201 4.58 -21.37 40.65
N ALA A 202 3.88 -20.24 40.81
CA ALA A 202 2.80 -20.09 41.79
C ALA A 202 1.59 -21.00 41.51
N GLY A 203 1.38 -21.37 40.23
CA GLY A 203 0.29 -22.22 39.74
C GLY A 203 -0.71 -21.46 38.86
N ASN A 204 -1.39 -22.18 37.96
CA ASN A 204 -2.26 -21.64 36.90
C ASN A 204 -3.76 -21.92 37.11
N GLY A 205 -4.22 -22.06 38.36
CA GLY A 205 -5.57 -22.54 38.67
C GLY A 205 -6.52 -21.52 39.26
N TYR A 206 -6.21 -20.22 39.26
CA TYR A 206 -7.00 -19.22 39.99
C TYR A 206 -8.34 -18.87 39.32
N ASP A 207 -8.39 -18.85 38.00
CA ASP A 207 -9.61 -18.63 37.21
C ASP A 207 -10.63 -19.79 37.37
N VAL A 208 -10.14 -21.03 37.48
CA VAL A 208 -10.96 -22.21 37.73
C VAL A 208 -11.30 -22.36 39.22
N GLN A 209 -10.35 -22.04 40.10
CA GLN A 209 -10.48 -22.14 41.55
C GLN A 209 -9.98 -20.84 42.21
N PRO A 210 -10.85 -19.82 42.38
CA PRO A 210 -10.49 -18.48 42.85
C PRO A 210 -10.27 -18.42 44.37
N THR A 211 -9.37 -19.26 44.85
CA THR A 211 -8.93 -19.32 46.24
C THR A 211 -7.50 -18.81 46.34
N VAL A 212 -7.27 -17.90 47.30
CA VAL A 212 -5.92 -17.45 47.67
C VAL A 212 -5.10 -18.64 48.17
N GLY A 213 -3.85 -18.71 47.74
CA GLY A 213 -2.90 -19.76 48.07
C GLY A 213 -2.08 -20.23 46.88
N LEU A 214 -0.86 -20.67 47.15
CA LEU A 214 0.11 -21.15 46.16
C LEU A 214 0.05 -22.66 45.99
N SER A 215 0.37 -23.15 44.79
CA SER A 215 0.58 -24.57 44.55
C SER A 215 1.82 -25.09 45.30
N TYR A 216 1.83 -26.38 45.65
CA TYR A 216 3.03 -27.04 46.13
C TYR A 216 3.95 -27.41 44.95
N PRO A 217 5.27 -27.13 44.99
CA PRO A 217 6.07 -26.69 46.16
C PRO A 217 6.23 -25.17 46.35
N ALA A 218 5.71 -24.31 45.47
CA ALA A 218 5.84 -22.85 45.62
C ALA A 218 5.33 -22.29 46.97
N SER A 219 4.38 -22.98 47.62
CA SER A 219 3.89 -22.65 48.96
C SER A 219 4.89 -22.87 50.12
N VAL A 220 6.05 -23.47 49.88
CA VAL A 220 7.06 -23.73 50.92
C VAL A 220 7.82 -22.44 51.22
N GLY A 221 7.99 -22.07 52.49
CA GLY A 221 8.51 -20.76 52.88
C GLY A 221 9.96 -20.47 52.47
N SER A 222 10.76 -21.48 52.15
CA SER A 222 12.12 -21.33 51.61
C SER A 222 12.16 -21.15 50.08
N VAL A 223 11.01 -21.27 49.40
CA VAL A 223 10.89 -21.18 47.95
C VAL A 223 10.38 -19.80 47.55
N LEU A 224 10.98 -19.22 46.51
CA LEU A 224 10.51 -17.99 45.90
C LEU A 224 9.39 -18.30 44.90
N ALA A 225 8.15 -18.09 45.32
CA ALA A 225 6.98 -18.28 44.45
C ALA A 225 6.81 -17.15 43.44
N VAL A 226 6.48 -17.51 42.19
CA VAL A 226 6.35 -16.55 41.08
C VAL A 226 5.02 -16.71 40.36
N GLY A 227 4.19 -15.67 40.41
CA GLY A 227 2.97 -15.48 39.64
C GLY A 227 3.23 -14.82 38.29
N SER A 228 2.23 -14.84 37.43
CA SER A 228 2.30 -14.36 36.04
C SER A 228 1.61 -13.02 35.88
N VAL A 229 2.17 -12.14 35.04
CA VAL A 229 1.51 -10.96 34.49
C VAL A 229 1.39 -11.04 32.97
N ASP A 230 0.38 -10.36 32.45
CA ASP A 230 0.17 -10.12 31.03
C ASP A 230 1.06 -9.00 30.48
N ASN A 231 0.95 -8.73 29.17
CA ASN A 231 1.68 -7.65 28.49
C ASN A 231 1.26 -6.24 28.94
N ALA A 232 0.13 -6.07 29.63
CA ALA A 232 -0.26 -4.82 30.26
C ALA A 232 0.29 -4.68 31.69
N GLY A 233 1.07 -5.66 32.15
CA GLY A 233 1.62 -5.72 33.50
C GLY A 233 0.58 -6.02 34.58
N GLN A 234 -0.60 -6.53 34.21
CA GLN A 234 -1.65 -6.95 35.14
C GLN A 234 -1.50 -8.42 35.48
N LEU A 235 -1.92 -8.85 36.67
CA LEU A 235 -1.87 -10.26 37.04
C LEU A 235 -2.73 -11.12 36.13
N SER A 236 -2.12 -12.16 35.55
CA SER A 236 -2.79 -13.15 34.72
C SER A 236 -3.98 -13.77 35.43
N ALA A 237 -5.08 -13.99 34.71
CA ALA A 237 -6.32 -14.53 35.27
C ALA A 237 -6.09 -15.92 35.91
N PHE A 238 -5.28 -16.77 35.28
CA PHE A 238 -4.95 -18.10 35.78
C PHE A 238 -3.99 -18.09 36.98
N SER A 239 -3.19 -17.04 37.17
CA SER A 239 -2.13 -17.03 38.18
C SER A 239 -2.70 -17.16 39.59
N ARG A 240 -2.21 -18.11 40.38
CA ARG A 240 -2.51 -18.18 41.81
C ARG A 240 -2.18 -16.84 42.50
N ARG A 241 -2.86 -16.59 43.63
CA ARG A 241 -2.80 -15.33 44.37
C ARG A 241 -2.27 -15.61 45.78
N ASP A 242 -1.16 -15.00 46.15
CA ASP A 242 -0.65 -14.95 47.53
C ASP A 242 0.28 -13.76 47.69
N LEU A 243 0.19 -13.02 48.80
CA LEU A 243 1.01 -11.82 49.02
C LEU A 243 2.51 -12.14 49.14
N SER A 244 2.87 -13.40 49.41
CA SER A 244 4.25 -13.85 49.42
C SER A 244 4.81 -14.14 48.02
N MET A 245 4.05 -14.08 46.93
CA MET A 245 4.62 -14.29 45.59
C MET A 245 5.22 -13.00 45.00
N LEU A 246 6.22 -13.15 44.13
CA LEU A 246 6.55 -12.12 43.14
C LEU A 246 5.74 -12.36 41.87
N ALA A 247 5.58 -11.33 41.05
CA ALA A 247 4.93 -11.42 39.75
C ALA A 247 5.94 -11.08 38.63
N ALA A 248 5.94 -11.84 37.54
CA ALA A 248 6.82 -11.62 36.39
C ALA A 248 6.10 -11.94 35.07
N PRO A 249 6.61 -11.47 33.91
CA PRO A 249 6.00 -11.75 32.62
C PRO A 249 5.82 -13.25 32.39
N GLY A 250 4.60 -13.67 32.07
CA GLY A 250 4.28 -15.09 31.89
C GLY A 250 3.16 -15.38 30.90
N GLU A 251 2.62 -14.39 30.19
CA GLU A 251 1.68 -14.60 29.08
C GLU A 251 2.33 -14.35 27.73
N ALA A 252 2.07 -15.23 26.77
CA ALA A 252 2.57 -15.15 25.40
C ALA A 252 4.10 -14.97 25.31
N VAL A 253 4.83 -15.62 26.22
CA VAL A 253 6.30 -15.57 26.26
C VAL A 253 6.86 -16.47 25.16
N VAL A 254 7.56 -15.88 24.20
CA VAL A 254 8.28 -16.61 23.14
C VAL A 254 9.60 -17.13 23.70
N SER A 255 9.86 -18.42 23.52
CA SER A 255 11.14 -19.05 23.91
C SER A 255 11.37 -20.33 23.09
N SER A 256 12.57 -20.89 23.22
CA SER A 256 13.07 -22.05 22.47
C SER A 256 12.19 -23.28 22.67
N ILE A 257 11.98 -24.05 21.62
CA ILE A 257 11.30 -25.35 21.66
C ILE A 257 12.09 -26.37 20.83
N PRO A 258 11.91 -27.67 21.05
CA PRO A 258 12.51 -28.68 20.16
C PRO A 258 11.99 -28.53 18.72
N ASP A 259 12.87 -28.67 17.72
CA ASP A 259 12.57 -28.57 16.25
C ASP A 259 11.30 -29.34 15.83
N ARG A 260 11.07 -30.49 16.47
CA ARG A 260 9.93 -31.34 16.14
C ARG A 260 8.55 -30.71 16.39
N LEU A 261 8.45 -29.58 17.08
CA LEU A 261 7.20 -28.92 17.44
C LEU A 261 6.75 -27.83 16.47
N TYR A 262 7.60 -27.39 15.54
CA TYR A 262 7.24 -26.31 14.62
C TYR A 262 7.71 -26.54 13.18
N SER A 263 9.00 -26.35 12.87
CA SER A 263 9.48 -26.37 11.49
C SER A 263 9.78 -27.80 11.00
N TYR A 264 10.25 -28.69 11.88
CA TYR A 264 10.60 -30.07 11.56
C TYR A 264 11.61 -30.16 10.40
N ASP A 265 12.50 -29.18 10.29
CA ASP A 265 13.44 -29.08 9.17
C ASP A 265 14.82 -29.71 9.49
N GLY A 266 15.00 -30.20 10.72
CA GLY A 266 16.23 -30.79 11.22
C GLY A 266 17.21 -29.76 11.77
N VAL A 267 16.82 -28.49 11.89
CA VAL A 267 17.61 -27.42 12.49
C VAL A 267 17.05 -27.09 13.86
N MET A 268 17.88 -27.15 14.90
CA MET A 268 17.45 -26.96 16.29
C MET A 268 17.37 -25.46 16.65
N ASN A 269 16.44 -24.72 16.05
CA ASN A 269 16.31 -23.27 16.18
C ASN A 269 14.85 -22.78 16.26
N ASP A 270 13.93 -23.63 16.73
CA ASP A 270 12.49 -23.33 16.76
C ASP A 270 12.05 -22.55 18.01
N TRP A 271 11.03 -21.71 17.84
CA TRP A 271 10.50 -20.82 18.88
C TRP A 271 8.98 -20.88 18.97
N ARG A 272 8.42 -20.74 20.18
CA ARG A 272 6.96 -20.67 20.35
C ARG A 272 6.55 -19.86 21.57
N ALA A 273 5.39 -19.22 21.48
CA ALA A 273 4.76 -18.53 22.59
C ALA A 273 3.97 -19.50 23.49
N TYR A 274 4.21 -19.46 24.80
CA TYR A 274 3.39 -20.12 25.82
C TYR A 274 3.01 -19.17 26.95
N SER A 275 1.96 -19.52 27.69
CA SER A 275 1.45 -18.75 28.82
C SER A 275 1.34 -19.62 30.08
N GLY A 276 1.85 -19.11 31.20
CA GLY A 276 1.84 -19.77 32.48
C GLY A 276 2.74 -19.11 33.52
N THR A 277 2.46 -19.39 34.79
CA THR A 277 3.42 -19.11 35.88
C THR A 277 4.74 -19.89 35.70
N SER A 278 4.72 -20.93 34.88
CA SER A 278 5.88 -21.67 34.40
C SER A 278 6.81 -20.86 33.49
N GLN A 279 6.31 -19.83 32.81
CA GLN A 279 7.13 -18.87 32.04
C GLN A 279 7.59 -17.71 32.91
N ALA A 280 6.80 -17.33 33.91
CA ALA A 280 7.16 -16.28 34.87
C ALA A 280 8.28 -16.70 35.83
N ALA A 281 8.28 -17.95 36.31
CA ALA A 281 9.32 -18.48 37.19
C ALA A 281 10.75 -18.37 36.61
N PRO A 282 11.04 -18.83 35.39
CA PRO A 282 12.37 -18.69 34.79
C PRO A 282 12.76 -17.23 34.57
N PHE A 283 11.80 -16.31 34.43
CA PHE A 283 12.08 -14.88 34.36
C PHE A 283 12.75 -14.38 35.65
N VAL A 284 12.20 -14.76 36.80
CA VAL A 284 12.78 -14.42 38.12
C VAL A 284 14.06 -15.21 38.38
N THR A 285 14.15 -16.45 37.91
CA THR A 285 15.39 -17.26 37.99
C THR A 285 16.55 -16.56 37.31
N GLY A 286 16.41 -16.17 36.03
CA GLY A 286 17.46 -15.47 35.30
C GLY A 286 17.75 -14.08 35.90
N GLY A 287 16.71 -13.36 36.34
CA GLY A 287 16.89 -12.10 37.06
C GLY A 287 17.67 -12.24 38.38
N ALA A 288 17.44 -13.31 39.14
CA ALA A 288 18.16 -13.59 40.39
C ALA A 288 19.64 -13.94 40.13
N VAL A 289 19.93 -14.61 39.01
CA VAL A 289 21.29 -14.88 38.52
C VAL A 289 22.02 -13.56 38.24
N LEU A 290 21.41 -12.64 37.47
CA LEU A 290 21.99 -11.31 37.20
C LEU A 290 22.20 -10.51 38.50
N LEU A 291 21.23 -10.56 39.42
CA LEU A 291 21.33 -9.87 40.71
C LEU A 291 22.45 -10.45 41.59
N ARG A 292 22.64 -11.77 41.59
CA ARG A 292 23.77 -12.42 42.28
C ARG A 292 25.09 -11.96 41.69
N GLU A 293 25.21 -11.90 40.36
CA GLU A 293 26.40 -11.38 39.68
C GLU A 293 26.67 -9.91 40.08
N ALA A 294 25.62 -9.08 40.13
CA ALA A 294 25.73 -7.70 40.60
C ALA A 294 26.28 -7.62 42.04
N LEU A 295 25.78 -8.45 42.95
CA LEU A 295 26.24 -8.51 44.34
C LEU A 295 27.70 -8.98 44.44
N TRP A 296 28.12 -9.97 43.65
CA TRP A 296 29.54 -10.39 43.59
C TRP A 296 30.46 -9.24 43.19
N ARG A 297 30.05 -8.37 42.25
CA ARG A 297 30.83 -7.19 41.86
C ARG A 297 30.99 -6.15 42.97
N THR A 298 30.13 -6.17 43.99
CA THR A 298 30.29 -5.34 45.20
C THR A 298 31.27 -5.93 46.22
N GLY A 299 31.79 -7.15 45.97
CA GLY A 299 32.65 -7.89 46.90
C GLY A 299 31.88 -8.71 47.94
N LEU A 300 30.56 -8.88 47.79
CA LEU A 300 29.76 -9.75 48.66
C LEU A 300 29.91 -11.21 48.23
N GLU A 301 30.59 -12.02 49.04
CA GLU A 301 30.84 -13.44 48.73
C GLU A 301 29.74 -14.38 49.26
N GLN A 302 29.08 -14.04 50.37
CA GLN A 302 28.01 -14.85 50.96
C GLN A 302 26.63 -14.31 50.54
N ILE A 303 26.06 -14.89 49.48
CA ILE A 303 24.75 -14.52 48.94
C ILE A 303 23.80 -15.72 49.08
N ASP A 304 22.84 -15.62 49.98
CA ASP A 304 21.78 -16.61 50.12
C ASP A 304 20.50 -16.19 49.37
N GLY A 305 19.57 -17.13 49.19
CA GLY A 305 18.29 -16.87 48.54
C GLY A 305 17.41 -15.86 49.29
N SER A 306 17.60 -15.69 50.60
CA SER A 306 16.82 -14.73 51.40
C SER A 306 17.20 -13.28 51.07
N LEU A 307 18.49 -13.02 50.82
CA LEU A 307 18.98 -11.71 50.39
C LEU A 307 18.45 -11.36 49.00
N LEU A 308 18.58 -12.30 48.04
CA LEU A 308 18.07 -12.11 46.68
C LEU A 308 16.56 -11.85 46.66
N SER A 309 15.79 -12.70 47.35
CA SER A 309 14.33 -12.54 47.49
C SER A 309 13.95 -11.20 48.12
N ARG A 310 14.69 -10.76 49.15
CA ARG A 310 14.45 -9.47 49.81
C ARG A 310 14.67 -8.29 48.87
N ILE A 311 15.80 -8.27 48.15
CA ILE A 311 16.11 -7.19 47.22
C ILE A 311 15.05 -7.13 46.11
N LEU A 312 14.78 -8.28 45.45
CA LEU A 312 13.78 -8.36 44.38
C LEU A 312 12.41 -7.83 44.83
N ARG A 313 11.98 -8.14 46.06
CA ARG A 313 10.73 -7.63 46.64
C ARG A 313 10.77 -6.14 46.95
N GLN A 314 11.87 -5.65 47.53
CA GLN A 314 12.00 -4.25 47.92
C GLN A 314 12.05 -3.30 46.72
N THR A 315 12.56 -3.78 45.59
CA THR A 315 12.67 -2.99 44.36
C THR A 315 11.55 -3.26 43.37
N SER A 316 10.59 -4.13 43.71
CA SER A 316 9.45 -4.46 42.85
C SER A 316 8.50 -3.28 42.65
N ASP A 317 7.87 -3.23 41.47
CA ASP A 317 6.74 -2.35 41.23
C ASP A 317 5.49 -2.90 41.94
N SER A 318 4.56 -2.01 42.30
CA SER A 318 3.28 -2.40 42.89
C SER A 318 2.22 -2.58 41.81
N ILE A 319 1.56 -3.75 41.75
CA ILE A 319 0.40 -4.01 40.89
C ILE A 319 -0.85 -4.14 41.77
N TYR A 320 -1.90 -3.40 41.44
CA TYR A 320 -3.20 -3.58 42.07
C TYR A 320 -4.03 -4.64 41.35
N ASP A 321 -4.48 -5.67 42.07
CA ASP A 321 -5.37 -6.70 41.53
C ASP A 321 -6.81 -6.42 41.94
N SER A 322 -7.65 -6.05 40.97
CA SER A 322 -9.06 -5.74 41.23
C SER A 322 -9.85 -6.96 41.71
N VAL A 323 -9.39 -8.19 41.45
CA VAL A 323 -10.10 -9.41 41.85
C VAL A 323 -9.97 -9.66 43.34
N THR A 324 -8.75 -9.57 43.88
CA THR A 324 -8.49 -9.77 45.32
C THR A 324 -8.58 -8.50 46.15
N GLN A 325 -8.61 -7.31 45.50
CA GLN A 325 -8.50 -5.99 46.14
C GLN A 325 -7.18 -5.86 46.93
N GLN A 326 -6.12 -6.50 46.45
CA GLN A 326 -4.80 -6.50 47.07
C GLN A 326 -3.75 -5.95 46.11
N THR A 327 -2.60 -5.57 46.66
CA THR A 327 -1.44 -5.12 45.89
C THR A 327 -0.35 -6.17 45.93
N TYR A 328 0.15 -6.56 44.76
CA TYR A 328 1.21 -7.55 44.57
C TYR A 328 2.49 -6.89 44.08
N SER A 329 3.61 -7.59 44.23
CA SER A 329 4.93 -7.11 43.86
C SER A 329 5.36 -7.69 42.51
N ARG A 330 5.46 -6.84 41.48
CA ARG A 330 6.04 -7.19 40.17
C ARG A 330 7.53 -6.98 40.18
N VAL A 331 8.29 -7.98 39.76
CA VAL A 331 9.73 -7.85 39.66
C VAL A 331 10.11 -6.68 38.75
N ASN A 332 11.03 -5.84 39.23
CA ASN A 332 11.67 -4.79 38.45
C ASN A 332 13.19 -5.04 38.55
N LEU A 333 13.71 -5.77 37.56
CA LEU A 333 15.10 -6.23 37.57
C LEU A 333 16.09 -5.07 37.46
N PHE A 334 15.76 -4.06 36.67
CA PHE A 334 16.63 -2.90 36.55
C PHE A 334 16.73 -2.15 37.88
N ALA A 335 15.61 -1.93 38.58
CA ALA A 335 15.62 -1.34 39.91
C ALA A 335 16.39 -2.21 40.93
N ALA A 336 16.28 -3.54 40.83
CA ALA A 336 17.04 -4.47 41.68
C ALA A 336 18.55 -4.31 41.48
N VAL A 337 19.03 -4.40 40.24
CA VAL A 337 20.45 -4.24 39.88
C VAL A 337 20.97 -2.85 40.26
N ARG A 338 20.21 -1.80 39.91
CA ARG A 338 20.53 -0.41 40.25
C ARG A 338 20.60 -0.18 41.76
N SER A 339 19.76 -0.85 42.56
CA SER A 339 19.81 -0.72 44.02
C SER A 339 21.11 -1.27 44.63
N VAL A 340 21.75 -2.21 43.94
CA VAL A 340 23.01 -2.84 44.35
C VAL A 340 24.22 -2.09 43.81
N LEU A 341 24.21 -1.76 42.52
CA LEU A 341 25.35 -1.15 41.83
C LEU A 341 25.30 0.38 41.78
N GLY A 342 24.20 0.99 42.25
CA GLY A 342 23.91 2.41 42.12
C GLY A 342 23.36 2.78 40.75
N ASP A 343 23.10 4.07 40.53
CA ASP A 343 22.95 4.57 39.17
C ASP A 343 24.17 4.13 38.34
N PRO A 344 23.99 3.70 37.08
CA PRO A 344 25.12 3.58 36.20
C PRO A 344 25.72 4.98 36.17
N THR A 345 26.90 5.16 36.76
CA THR A 345 27.51 6.49 36.84
C THR A 345 27.47 7.06 35.43
N PRO A 346 26.87 8.25 35.18
CA PRO A 346 27.23 8.97 33.98
C PRO A 346 28.73 9.11 34.11
N ARG A 347 29.53 8.37 33.34
CA ARG A 347 30.96 8.24 33.61
C ARG A 347 31.61 9.60 33.38
N SER A 348 31.62 10.42 34.43
CA SER A 348 32.48 11.56 34.59
C SER A 348 33.89 11.02 34.68
N ALA A 349 34.71 11.42 33.72
CA ALA A 349 36.15 11.46 33.74
C ALA A 349 36.82 11.17 35.11
N ALA A 350 37.12 9.90 35.41
CA ALA A 350 38.26 9.49 36.23
C ALA A 350 38.50 7.97 36.12
N SER A 351 39.53 7.60 35.36
CA SER A 351 40.35 6.37 35.43
C SER A 351 39.64 5.01 35.58
N GLY A 352 39.54 4.23 34.49
CA GLY A 352 39.29 2.79 34.64
C GLY A 352 39.00 1.93 33.40
N LEU A 353 38.68 2.50 32.24
CA LEU A 353 38.71 1.80 30.94
C LEU A 353 39.49 2.68 29.96
N PRO A 354 40.20 2.10 28.97
CA PRO A 354 41.23 2.83 28.24
C PRO A 354 40.61 4.04 27.53
N ARG A 355 41.13 5.24 27.85
CA ARG A 355 41.14 6.31 26.86
C ARG A 355 41.88 5.73 25.66
N LEU A 356 41.20 5.59 24.53
CA LEU A 356 41.89 5.41 23.28
C LEU A 356 42.80 6.62 23.12
N THR A 357 44.11 6.39 23.11
CA THR A 357 45.03 7.39 22.59
C THR A 357 44.66 7.47 21.12
N LEU A 358 44.03 8.59 20.70
CA LEU A 358 43.54 8.76 19.33
C LEU A 358 44.63 8.25 18.37
N PRO A 359 44.35 7.21 17.57
CA PRO A 359 45.36 6.65 16.70
C PRO A 359 45.82 7.74 15.73
N VAL A 360 47.14 7.89 15.61
CA VAL A 360 47.78 8.92 14.76
C VAL A 360 47.39 8.75 13.28
N SER A 361 46.84 7.59 12.91
CA SER A 361 46.53 7.16 11.54
C SER A 361 45.03 7.11 11.18
N ALA A 362 44.14 7.79 11.91
CA ALA A 362 42.72 7.81 11.51
C ALA A 362 42.51 8.47 10.13
N ALA A 363 41.85 7.76 9.21
CA ALA A 363 41.58 8.27 7.86
C ALA A 363 40.50 9.36 7.90
N ASP A 364 40.72 10.46 7.18
CA ASP A 364 39.80 11.61 7.18
C ASP A 364 38.74 11.48 6.08
N LEU A 365 37.48 11.36 6.48
CA LEU A 365 36.34 11.37 5.58
C LEU A 365 35.87 12.80 5.26
N GLY A 366 36.40 13.81 5.94
CA GLY A 366 36.02 15.21 5.78
C GLY A 366 34.61 15.50 6.31
N ARG A 367 33.89 16.39 5.62
CA ARG A 367 32.47 16.65 5.90
C ARG A 367 31.62 15.50 5.38
N LEU A 368 30.90 14.84 6.29
CA LEU A 368 30.15 13.63 5.99
C LEU A 368 28.65 13.90 5.92
N THR A 369 28.09 13.79 4.72
CA THR A 369 26.64 13.67 4.48
C THR A 369 26.28 12.23 4.10
N TYR A 370 27.07 11.61 3.22
CA TYR A 370 26.90 10.22 2.80
C TYR A 370 28.22 9.67 2.29
N ARG A 371 28.55 8.42 2.66
CA ARG A 371 29.71 7.71 2.14
C ARG A 371 29.54 6.20 2.26
N THR A 372 30.03 5.49 1.26
CA THR A 372 30.22 4.03 1.32
C THR A 372 31.70 3.75 1.59
N LEU A 373 31.98 2.83 2.51
CA LEU A 373 33.32 2.34 2.80
C LEU A 373 33.38 0.85 2.48
N GLU A 374 34.25 0.48 1.54
CA GLU A 374 34.61 -0.91 1.30
C GLU A 374 35.68 -1.33 2.30
N SER A 375 35.54 -2.53 2.87
CA SER A 375 36.54 -3.06 3.78
C SER A 375 37.86 -3.37 3.05
N MET A 376 38.99 -3.12 3.72
CA MET A 376 40.33 -3.14 3.10
C MET A 376 40.94 -4.56 2.96
N GLY A 377 40.12 -5.60 2.95
CA GLY A 377 40.54 -7.00 2.97
C GLY A 377 41.05 -7.46 4.34
N ALA A 378 41.16 -8.79 4.52
CA ALA A 378 41.48 -9.48 5.78
C ALA A 378 42.47 -8.72 6.70
N TYR A 379 41.96 -8.20 7.82
CA TYR A 379 42.59 -7.22 8.72
C TYR A 379 42.70 -7.85 10.14
N GLN A 380 43.74 -7.81 10.98
CA GLN A 380 44.67 -6.80 11.55
C GLN A 380 44.10 -5.79 12.57
N GLY A 381 42.87 -5.98 13.07
CA GLY A 381 42.25 -5.19 14.16
C GLY A 381 41.37 -3.99 13.74
N PRO A 382 40.93 -3.13 14.66
CA PRO A 382 39.98 -2.07 14.33
C PRO A 382 40.56 -0.94 13.47
N VAL A 383 39.76 -0.45 12.52
CA VAL A 383 40.08 0.71 11.65
C VAL A 383 39.35 1.95 12.15
N TYR A 384 40.01 3.11 12.11
CA TYR A 384 39.48 4.37 12.61
C TYR A 384 39.34 5.42 11.49
N TYR A 385 38.19 6.06 11.45
CA TYR A 385 37.86 7.14 10.53
C TYR A 385 37.47 8.39 11.33
N ARG A 386 37.89 9.57 10.87
CA ARG A 386 37.41 10.85 11.41
C ARG A 386 36.51 11.54 10.41
N PHE A 387 35.47 12.22 10.89
CA PHE A 387 34.60 13.03 10.05
C PHE A 387 34.01 14.22 10.80
N THR A 388 33.50 15.19 10.07
CA THR A 388 32.71 16.32 10.59
C THR A 388 31.26 16.17 10.13
N ALA A 389 30.31 16.16 11.08
CA ALA A 389 28.88 16.07 10.75
C ALA A 389 28.43 17.31 9.96
N THR A 390 27.72 17.11 8.85
CA THR A 390 27.25 18.23 8.02
C THR A 390 26.00 18.90 8.55
N GLN A 391 25.17 18.18 9.28
CA GLN A 391 23.93 18.67 9.87
C GLN A 391 23.69 18.09 11.26
N SER A 392 22.90 18.81 12.06
CA SER A 392 22.43 18.32 13.35
C SER A 392 21.26 17.37 13.14
N GLY A 393 21.23 16.27 13.87
CA GLY A 393 20.22 15.23 13.74
C GLY A 393 20.85 13.85 13.77
N TRP A 394 20.42 12.98 12.88
CA TRP A 394 20.76 11.57 12.91
C TRP A 394 21.97 11.26 12.01
N LEU A 395 22.92 10.52 12.57
CA LEU A 395 23.95 9.78 11.85
C LEU A 395 23.57 8.32 11.86
N SER A 396 23.42 7.73 10.69
CA SER A 396 23.07 6.33 10.48
C SER A 396 24.21 5.58 9.84
N ILE A 397 24.48 4.37 10.33
CA ILE A 397 25.49 3.48 9.77
C ILE A 397 24.85 2.11 9.51
N ASP A 398 24.80 1.71 8.25
CA ASP A 398 24.51 0.33 7.84
C ASP A 398 25.71 -0.54 8.21
N ASN A 399 25.50 -1.50 9.09
CA ASN A 399 26.47 -2.45 9.59
C ASN A 399 26.01 -3.87 9.18
N PRO A 400 26.35 -4.32 7.95
CA PRO A 400 25.91 -5.61 7.40
C PRO A 400 26.46 -6.83 8.15
N ALA A 401 27.40 -6.58 9.07
CA ALA A 401 28.13 -7.50 9.92
C ALA A 401 27.45 -7.72 11.30
N LEU A 402 26.31 -7.06 11.55
CA LEU A 402 25.56 -7.20 12.80
C LEU A 402 25.13 -8.64 13.08
N GLY A 403 25.70 -9.22 14.15
CA GLY A 403 25.38 -10.57 14.63
C GLY A 403 26.50 -11.61 14.45
N ARG A 404 27.61 -11.28 13.79
CA ARG A 404 28.80 -12.17 13.78
C ARG A 404 29.70 -11.85 14.97
N SER A 405 30.30 -12.87 15.60
CA SER A 405 31.28 -12.66 16.69
C SER A 405 32.49 -11.89 16.15
N ASN A 406 32.95 -10.83 16.83
CA ASN A 406 34.13 -10.06 16.38
C ASN A 406 33.81 -8.68 15.81
N GLU A 407 32.61 -8.48 15.25
CA GLU A 407 32.35 -7.30 14.42
C GLU A 407 31.61 -6.19 15.18
N SER A 408 32.12 -4.96 15.12
CA SER A 408 31.49 -3.84 15.83
C SER A 408 31.68 -2.50 15.14
N VAL A 409 30.67 -1.64 15.29
CA VAL A 409 30.71 -0.23 14.88
C VAL A 409 30.52 0.63 16.13
N GLN A 410 31.50 1.48 16.40
CA GLN A 410 31.53 2.35 17.58
C GLN A 410 31.79 3.80 17.18
N LEU A 411 31.09 4.73 17.81
CA LEU A 411 31.27 6.17 17.58
C LEU A 411 31.85 6.82 18.82
N PHE A 412 32.77 7.77 18.62
CA PHE A 412 33.36 8.58 19.68
C PHE A 412 33.28 10.06 19.31
N ASP A 413 33.20 10.92 20.32
CA ASP A 413 33.28 12.37 20.12
C ASP A 413 34.73 12.84 19.84
N SER A 414 34.89 14.14 19.60
CA SER A 414 36.20 14.77 19.35
C SER A 414 37.21 14.66 20.50
N HIS A 415 36.78 14.26 21.70
CA HIS A 415 37.62 14.04 22.88
C HIS A 415 37.95 12.55 23.10
N GLY A 416 37.49 11.67 22.20
CA GLY A 416 37.66 10.22 22.30
C GLY A 416 36.70 9.56 23.30
N GLN A 417 35.60 10.22 23.65
CA GLN A 417 34.55 9.66 24.49
C GLN A 417 33.58 8.84 23.64
N PHE A 418 33.37 7.57 24.02
CA PHE A 418 32.40 6.69 23.37
C PHE A 418 30.97 7.24 23.46
N LEU A 419 30.24 7.19 22.35
CA LEU A 419 28.86 7.63 22.20
C LEU A 419 27.97 6.40 22.04
N LEU A 420 26.99 6.24 22.94
CA LEU A 420 25.97 5.21 22.83
C LEU A 420 25.13 5.44 21.57
N PRO A 421 24.80 4.39 20.80
CA PRO A 421 23.78 4.47 19.76
C PRO A 421 22.47 4.97 20.38
N ALA A 422 21.79 5.88 19.68
CA ALA A 422 20.48 6.37 20.07
C ALA A 422 19.42 5.39 19.56
N THR A 423 18.58 4.85 20.46
CA THR A 423 17.41 4.05 20.10
C THR A 423 16.29 4.96 19.66
N GLN A 424 16.13 5.26 18.36
CA GLN A 424 14.91 5.98 17.94
C GLN A 424 14.54 6.05 16.44
N LEU A 425 15.12 5.27 15.54
CA LEU A 425 14.53 5.11 14.21
C LEU A 425 14.26 3.63 13.95
N PRO A 426 12.99 3.20 13.92
CA PRO A 426 12.61 1.90 13.35
C PRO A 426 13.22 1.75 11.93
N GLY A 427 13.63 0.55 11.56
CA GLY A 427 14.32 0.30 10.28
C GLY A 427 15.19 -0.96 10.32
N ASP A 428 16.05 -1.10 9.31
CA ASP A 428 16.93 -2.26 9.13
C ASP A 428 17.67 -2.64 10.43
N ALA A 429 17.55 -3.92 10.85
CA ALA A 429 18.20 -4.46 12.04
C ALA A 429 19.74 -4.36 11.98
N GLN A 430 20.28 -4.14 10.79
CA GLN A 430 21.69 -3.91 10.53
C GLN A 430 22.12 -2.44 10.66
N ARG A 431 21.20 -1.50 10.93
CA ARG A 431 21.53 -0.07 11.10
C ARG A 431 21.80 0.29 12.55
N ARG A 432 22.77 1.19 12.77
CA ARG A 432 23.00 1.89 14.03
C ARG A 432 22.87 3.39 13.85
N ASP A 433 22.19 4.05 14.78
CA ASP A 433 21.91 5.48 14.71
C ASP A 433 22.50 6.25 15.90
N TRP A 434 22.97 7.48 15.68
CA TRP A 434 23.49 8.37 16.71
C TRP A 434 22.99 9.79 16.50
N GLN A 435 22.81 10.53 17.59
CA GLN A 435 22.57 11.96 17.55
C GLN A 435 23.89 12.71 17.39
N VAL A 436 24.00 13.53 16.35
CA VAL A 436 25.19 14.35 16.04
C VAL A 436 24.82 15.82 15.88
N THR A 437 25.81 16.69 16.09
CA THR A 437 25.66 18.14 15.96
C THR A 437 26.45 18.65 14.76
N ALA A 438 25.84 19.50 13.93
CA ALA A 438 26.49 20.10 12.78
C ALA A 438 27.83 20.76 13.14
N GLY A 439 28.87 20.48 12.34
CA GLY A 439 30.20 21.07 12.52
C GLY A 439 31.06 20.44 13.61
N GLN A 440 30.53 19.53 14.43
CA GLN A 440 31.32 18.74 15.37
C GLN A 440 32.07 17.61 14.65
N SER A 441 33.25 17.26 15.16
CA SER A 441 34.05 16.15 14.65
C SER A 441 33.87 14.91 15.52
N TYR A 442 33.83 13.76 14.87
CA TYR A 442 33.62 12.45 15.47
C TYR A 442 34.66 11.46 14.96
N LEU A 443 34.91 10.43 15.75
CA LEU A 443 35.76 9.30 15.39
C LEU A 443 34.87 8.05 15.29
N LEU A 444 34.86 7.41 14.14
CA LEU A 444 34.20 6.14 13.87
C LEU A 444 35.23 5.02 13.92
N GLN A 445 34.95 3.99 14.71
CA GLN A 445 35.71 2.74 14.72
C GLN A 445 34.86 1.66 14.07
N ILE A 446 35.46 0.95 13.12
CA ILE A 446 34.89 -0.25 12.51
C ILE A 446 35.85 -1.39 12.79
N ASP A 447 35.36 -2.42 13.46
CA ASP A 447 36.03 -3.70 13.63
C ASP A 447 35.31 -4.71 12.72
N ASP A 448 36.00 -5.14 11.66
CA ASP A 448 35.52 -6.03 10.61
C ASP A 448 36.58 -7.12 10.39
N GLU A 449 36.42 -8.23 11.11
CA GLU A 449 37.42 -9.31 11.17
C GLU A 449 37.60 -10.01 9.82
N PHE A 450 36.51 -10.18 9.07
CA PHE A 450 36.52 -10.89 7.78
C PHE A 450 36.95 -9.98 6.63
N GLY A 451 36.74 -8.67 6.77
CA GLY A 451 37.21 -7.68 5.81
C GLY A 451 36.44 -7.73 4.48
N ASP A 452 35.21 -8.25 4.49
CA ASP A 452 34.36 -8.47 3.32
C ASP A 452 33.07 -7.62 3.32
N SER A 453 32.91 -6.76 4.33
CA SER A 453 31.72 -5.94 4.51
C SER A 453 31.83 -4.58 3.81
N THR A 454 30.67 -4.04 3.41
CA THR A 454 30.55 -2.69 2.85
C THR A 454 29.65 -1.86 3.73
N TYR A 455 30.19 -0.80 4.34
CA TYR A 455 29.48 0.05 5.29
C TYR A 455 28.92 1.28 4.60
N THR A 456 27.67 1.63 4.89
CA THR A 456 27.04 2.89 4.43
C THR A 456 26.89 3.83 5.60
N ILE A 457 27.47 5.02 5.52
CA ILE A 457 27.46 6.03 6.60
C ILE A 457 26.74 7.27 6.08
N ALA A 458 25.68 7.70 6.76
CA ALA A 458 24.81 8.79 6.32
C ALA A 458 24.46 9.74 7.47
N ASN A 459 24.61 11.04 7.26
CA ASN A 459 24.08 12.12 8.10
C ASN A 459 23.09 12.92 7.26
N VAL A 460 21.93 12.32 7.00
CA VAL A 460 20.92 12.77 6.01
C VAL A 460 19.59 13.20 6.63
N LEU A 461 19.32 12.81 7.88
CA LEU A 461 18.11 13.16 8.61
C LEU A 461 18.40 14.23 9.66
N SER A 462 17.55 15.24 9.68
CA SER A 462 17.52 16.30 10.69
C SER A 462 16.14 16.35 11.34
N GLU A 463 16.09 16.67 12.62
CA GLU A 463 14.85 16.81 13.37
C GLU A 463 14.90 18.09 14.19
N GLN A 464 13.95 18.99 13.97
CA GLN A 464 13.81 20.24 14.73
C GLN A 464 12.33 20.49 15.05
N SER A 465 11.97 20.46 16.34
CA SER A 465 10.62 20.81 16.82
C SER A 465 9.47 20.05 16.13
N GLY A 466 9.69 18.78 15.76
CA GLY A 466 8.70 17.93 15.09
C GLY A 466 8.63 18.06 13.56
N GLN A 467 9.49 18.90 12.96
CA GLN A 467 9.73 18.89 11.52
C GLN A 467 10.93 18.00 11.18
N TRP A 468 10.77 17.13 10.20
CA TRP A 468 11.81 16.22 9.73
C TRP A 468 12.40 16.72 8.42
N GLY A 469 13.70 16.98 8.39
CA GLY A 469 14.43 17.33 7.18
C GLY A 469 15.21 16.16 6.64
N ILE A 470 14.99 15.80 5.37
CA ILE A 470 15.66 14.71 4.66
C ILE A 470 16.53 15.32 3.57
N THR A 471 17.83 15.06 3.58
CA THR A 471 18.75 15.49 2.51
C THR A 471 19.07 14.32 1.59
N ILE A 472 18.73 14.41 0.30
CA ILE A 472 19.13 13.41 -0.68
C ILE A 472 20.61 13.63 -1.04
N PRO A 473 21.53 12.71 -0.71
CA PRO A 473 22.94 12.87 -1.01
C PRO A 473 23.19 12.91 -2.52
N ALA A 474 24.21 13.64 -2.97
CA ALA A 474 24.53 13.77 -4.40
C ALA A 474 24.85 12.44 -5.11
N GLN A 475 25.14 11.38 -4.36
CA GLN A 475 25.39 10.02 -4.85
C GLN A 475 24.12 9.19 -5.03
N ILE A 476 22.96 9.69 -4.58
CA ILE A 476 21.67 9.02 -4.65
C ILE A 476 20.78 9.82 -5.60
N ASP A 477 20.30 9.15 -6.65
CA ASP A 477 19.49 9.78 -7.70
C ASP A 477 17.99 9.83 -7.34
N GLN A 478 17.52 8.87 -6.53
CA GLN A 478 16.11 8.74 -6.15
C GLN A 478 15.95 8.46 -4.64
N LEU A 479 15.00 9.16 -4.04
CA LEU A 479 14.47 8.85 -2.71
C LEU A 479 13.15 8.08 -2.87
N ASP A 480 12.97 6.98 -2.13
CA ASP A 480 11.70 6.27 -2.06
C ASP A 480 11.02 6.54 -0.72
N VAL A 481 9.73 6.87 -0.77
CA VAL A 481 8.87 7.07 0.40
C VAL A 481 7.62 6.21 0.25
N SER A 482 7.34 5.35 1.22
CA SER A 482 6.13 4.54 1.27
C SER A 482 5.27 4.98 2.46
N PHE A 483 3.98 5.20 2.23
CA PHE A 483 3.04 5.59 3.29
C PHE A 483 2.28 4.37 3.82
N GLY A 484 1.92 4.41 5.11
CA GLY A 484 1.24 3.34 5.83
C GLY A 484 1.00 3.75 7.27
N GLU A 485 0.76 2.79 8.17
CA GLU A 485 0.83 3.06 9.62
C GLU A 485 2.23 3.57 10.01
N THR A 486 3.25 3.06 9.33
CA THR A 486 4.61 3.58 9.30
C THR A 486 4.90 4.20 7.94
N VAL A 487 5.52 5.37 7.94
CA VAL A 487 6.13 5.99 6.76
C VAL A 487 7.55 5.48 6.63
N GLU A 488 7.83 4.77 5.55
CA GLU A 488 9.16 4.25 5.23
C GLU A 488 9.86 5.18 4.24
N ILE A 489 11.09 5.56 4.55
CA ILE A 489 11.95 6.45 3.75
C ILE A 489 13.22 5.67 3.43
N THR A 490 13.45 5.37 2.16
CA THR A 490 14.60 4.58 1.70
C THR A 490 15.56 5.43 0.89
N LEU A 491 16.82 5.43 1.32
CA LEU A 491 17.95 6.13 0.70
C LEU A 491 19.08 5.10 0.43
N GLY A 492 19.10 4.54 -0.77
CA GLY A 492 20.04 3.46 -1.12
C GLY A 492 19.77 2.21 -0.29
N ARG A 493 20.71 1.82 0.57
CA ARG A 493 20.58 0.67 1.49
C ARG A 493 19.92 1.01 2.83
N LEU A 494 19.73 2.29 3.14
CA LEU A 494 19.19 2.72 4.43
C LEU A 494 17.68 2.93 4.33
N THR A 495 16.91 2.23 5.18
CA THR A 495 15.45 2.42 5.28
C THR A 495 15.06 2.89 6.67
N TYR A 496 14.46 4.07 6.76
CA TYR A 496 13.93 4.69 7.97
C TYR A 496 12.42 4.48 8.05
N ALA A 497 11.92 3.88 9.12
CA ALA A 497 10.49 3.73 9.36
C ALA A 497 10.07 4.63 10.51
N MET A 498 9.08 5.49 10.29
CA MET A 498 8.59 6.48 11.25
C MET A 498 7.08 6.30 11.43
N ASN A 499 6.55 6.48 12.63
CA ASN A 499 5.09 6.38 12.82
C ASN A 499 4.39 7.55 12.12
N ALA A 500 3.41 7.27 11.26
CA ALA A 500 2.71 8.30 10.51
C ALA A 500 2.00 9.32 11.41
N SER A 501 1.56 8.93 12.61
CA SER A 501 0.90 9.82 13.59
C SER A 501 1.85 10.80 14.29
N GLU A 502 3.16 10.55 14.24
CA GLU A 502 4.19 11.39 14.87
C GLU A 502 4.78 12.43 13.89
N LEU A 503 4.56 12.23 12.58
CA LEU A 503 5.03 13.13 11.54
C LEU A 503 4.06 14.30 11.36
N ARG A 504 4.59 15.53 11.40
CA ARG A 504 3.83 16.75 11.15
C ARG A 504 4.15 17.36 9.79
N ASP A 505 5.43 17.62 9.54
CA ASP A 505 5.94 18.12 8.26
C ASP A 505 7.24 17.37 7.90
N VAL A 506 7.38 17.02 6.63
CA VAL A 506 8.61 16.46 6.07
C VAL A 506 9.16 17.40 5.00
N VAL A 507 10.45 17.72 5.07
CA VAL A 507 11.12 18.60 4.11
C VAL A 507 12.22 17.82 3.40
N ILE A 508 12.03 17.52 2.11
CA ILE A 508 13.04 16.85 1.28
C ILE A 508 13.89 17.91 0.57
N GLN A 509 15.18 17.92 0.87
CA GLN A 509 16.18 18.73 0.21
C GLN A 509 16.85 17.91 -0.90
N ALA A 510 16.70 18.38 -2.13
CA ALA A 510 17.20 17.71 -3.33
C ALA A 510 17.76 18.72 -4.34
N THR A 511 18.67 18.24 -5.18
CA THR A 511 19.14 18.94 -6.37
C THR A 511 18.10 18.82 -7.50
N PRO A 512 18.15 19.69 -8.54
CA PRO A 512 17.20 19.63 -9.65
C PRO A 512 17.18 18.31 -10.44
N GLN A 513 18.27 17.54 -10.40
CA GLN A 513 18.41 16.27 -11.11
C GLN A 513 17.82 15.07 -10.33
N GLN A 514 17.66 15.21 -9.01
CA GLN A 514 17.19 14.13 -8.15
C GLN A 514 15.67 14.02 -8.16
N THR A 515 15.18 12.79 -8.03
CA THR A 515 13.75 12.48 -8.00
C THR A 515 13.33 11.94 -6.64
N ALA A 516 12.03 11.99 -6.37
CA ALA A 516 11.42 11.29 -5.25
C ALA A 516 10.23 10.47 -5.72
N ARG A 517 10.16 9.22 -5.27
CA ARG A 517 9.03 8.33 -5.50
C ARG A 517 8.23 8.18 -4.22
N PHE A 518 6.94 8.34 -4.34
CA PHE A 518 5.96 8.23 -3.28
C PHE A 518 5.03 7.07 -3.59
N THR A 519 4.85 6.17 -2.64
CA THR A 519 4.02 4.97 -2.76
C THR A 519 2.97 5.03 -1.66
N GLY A 520 1.71 4.83 -2.03
CA GLY A 520 0.59 4.81 -1.09
C GLY A 520 0.68 3.68 -0.09
N SER A 521 -0.37 3.55 0.70
CA SER A 521 -0.63 2.50 1.67
C SER A 521 -1.48 1.37 1.07
N VAL A 522 -1.82 0.38 1.89
CA VAL A 522 -2.78 -0.67 1.52
C VAL A 522 -4.25 -0.24 1.62
N ALA A 523 -4.52 0.99 2.07
CA ALA A 523 -5.85 1.57 2.18
C ALA A 523 -6.05 2.68 1.14
N ALA A 524 -7.30 3.10 0.94
CA ALA A 524 -7.61 4.16 -0.03
C ALA A 524 -6.90 5.47 0.33
N ASP A 525 -6.04 5.94 -0.58
CA ASP A 525 -5.21 7.11 -0.39
C ASP A 525 -5.67 8.30 -1.24
N ARG A 526 -5.42 9.51 -0.72
CA ARG A 526 -5.51 10.73 -1.51
C ARG A 526 -4.17 11.45 -1.55
N PHE A 527 -3.69 11.73 -2.75
CA PHE A 527 -2.52 12.56 -2.98
C PHE A 527 -2.90 13.90 -3.61
N ILE A 528 -2.31 14.99 -3.11
CA ILE A 528 -2.42 16.33 -3.68
C ILE A 528 -1.02 16.79 -4.05
N VAL A 529 -0.74 16.92 -5.34
CA VAL A 529 0.59 17.22 -5.88
C VAL A 529 0.59 18.61 -6.49
N LYS A 530 1.49 19.45 -6.00
CA LYS A 530 1.74 20.83 -6.48
C LYS A 530 3.24 21.01 -6.72
N PRO A 531 3.66 22.07 -7.45
CA PRO A 531 5.08 22.30 -7.68
C PRO A 531 5.85 22.45 -6.36
N GLY A 532 6.73 21.48 -6.08
CA GLY A 532 7.56 21.41 -4.88
C GLY A 532 6.83 21.00 -3.59
N ARG A 533 5.58 20.52 -3.66
CA ARG A 533 4.81 20.11 -2.50
C ARG A 533 3.90 18.91 -2.80
N LEU A 534 3.89 17.94 -1.90
CA LEU A 534 2.97 16.82 -1.90
C LEU A 534 2.25 16.77 -0.56
N THR A 535 0.94 16.53 -0.59
CA THR A 535 0.16 16.22 0.60
C THR A 535 -0.42 14.82 0.43
N TRP A 536 -0.13 13.92 1.36
CA TRP A 536 -0.76 12.59 1.46
C TRP A 536 -1.85 12.62 2.53
N GLN A 537 -2.99 11.98 2.25
CA GLN A 537 -4.14 11.89 3.15
C GLN A 537 -4.69 10.47 3.17
N GLN A 538 -4.93 9.94 4.37
CA GLN A 538 -5.57 8.66 4.60
C GLN A 538 -6.44 8.74 5.87
N GLY A 539 -7.77 8.60 5.71
CA GLY A 539 -8.70 8.80 6.82
C GLY A 539 -8.60 10.20 7.43
N THR A 540 -8.21 10.29 8.71
CA THR A 540 -7.96 11.56 9.42
C THR A 540 -6.49 11.99 9.39
N HIS A 541 -5.58 11.15 8.89
CA HIS A 541 -4.17 11.47 8.81
C HIS A 541 -3.88 12.32 7.58
N GLN A 542 -3.03 13.33 7.74
CA GLN A 542 -2.50 14.15 6.67
C GLN A 542 -1.02 14.41 6.92
N LEU A 543 -0.20 14.27 5.88
CA LEU A 543 1.21 14.60 5.92
C LEU A 543 1.57 15.51 4.76
N ASP A 544 2.13 16.68 5.09
CA ASP A 544 2.65 17.63 4.11
C ASP A 544 4.16 17.38 3.91
N VAL A 545 4.55 17.23 2.64
CA VAL A 545 5.91 16.97 2.22
C VAL A 545 6.37 18.08 1.27
N THR A 546 7.48 18.74 1.58
CA THR A 546 8.19 19.58 0.60
C THR A 546 9.02 18.65 -0.27
N THR A 547 8.83 18.69 -1.58
CA THR A 547 9.41 17.71 -2.52
C THR A 547 10.34 18.37 -3.53
N PRO A 548 11.19 17.60 -4.22
CA PRO A 548 11.70 17.99 -5.52
C PRO A 548 10.54 18.32 -6.47
N ARG A 549 10.80 19.07 -7.53
CA ARG A 549 9.78 19.36 -8.56
C ARG A 549 9.52 18.19 -9.51
N ASN A 550 10.43 17.21 -9.56
CA ASN A 550 10.27 15.98 -10.33
C ASN A 550 9.97 14.81 -9.38
N ILE A 551 8.73 14.30 -9.42
CA ILE A 551 8.30 13.23 -8.53
C ILE A 551 7.49 12.16 -9.26
N SER A 552 7.51 10.94 -8.73
CA SER A 552 6.56 9.90 -9.10
C SER A 552 5.69 9.52 -7.92
N VAL A 553 4.40 9.31 -8.13
CA VAL A 553 3.44 8.92 -7.08
C VAL A 553 2.69 7.67 -7.52
N ALA A 554 2.52 6.69 -6.64
CA ALA A 554 1.79 5.46 -6.92
C ALA A 554 0.74 5.19 -5.83
N GLY A 555 -0.51 4.89 -6.20
CA GLY A 555 -1.61 4.61 -5.26
C GLY A 555 -1.65 3.18 -4.72
N ASN A 556 -0.95 2.24 -5.38
CA ASN A 556 -0.93 0.79 -5.11
C ASN A 556 -2.08 -0.02 -5.70
N ALA A 557 -2.91 0.60 -6.56
CA ALA A 557 -4.01 -0.04 -7.27
C ALA A 557 -5.07 -0.67 -6.36
N HIS A 558 -5.33 -0.05 -5.21
CA HIS A 558 -6.46 -0.38 -4.34
C HIS A 558 -7.69 0.45 -4.73
N GLN A 559 -8.89 -0.12 -4.52
CA GLN A 559 -10.12 0.62 -4.78
C GLN A 559 -10.25 1.83 -3.86
N GLY A 560 -10.44 3.00 -4.45
CA GLY A 560 -10.63 4.28 -3.78
C GLY A 560 -9.50 5.28 -3.97
N ASP A 561 -8.36 4.90 -4.56
CA ASP A 561 -7.18 5.76 -4.65
C ASP A 561 -7.41 6.97 -5.56
N GLU A 562 -7.02 8.15 -5.07
CA GLU A 562 -7.21 9.44 -5.72
C GLU A 562 -5.91 10.23 -5.78
N VAL A 563 -5.62 10.86 -6.91
CA VAL A 563 -4.56 11.86 -7.02
C VAL A 563 -5.06 13.13 -7.69
N ARG A 564 -4.64 14.29 -7.16
CA ARG A 564 -4.89 15.62 -7.71
C ARG A 564 -3.58 16.29 -8.10
N LEU A 565 -3.42 16.58 -9.38
CA LEU A 565 -2.23 17.19 -9.96
C LEU A 565 -2.51 18.65 -10.30
N TYR A 566 -1.66 19.56 -9.82
CA TYR A 566 -1.76 20.98 -10.12
C TYR A 566 -0.55 21.45 -10.91
N GLY A 567 -0.80 22.07 -12.06
CA GLY A 567 0.20 22.74 -12.87
C GLY A 567 0.51 24.16 -12.39
N THR A 568 0.89 25.04 -13.32
CA THR A 568 1.32 26.40 -13.03
C THR A 568 0.49 27.42 -13.81
N SER A 569 1.12 28.53 -14.19
CA SER A 569 0.51 29.57 -15.04
C SER A 569 1.23 29.66 -16.38
N GLY A 570 1.98 28.63 -16.76
CA GLY A 570 2.62 28.50 -18.06
C GLY A 570 2.25 27.16 -18.69
N ASP A 571 2.72 26.91 -19.90
CA ASP A 571 2.25 25.76 -20.67
C ASP A 571 2.66 24.41 -20.06
N GLU A 572 1.67 23.55 -19.89
CA GLU A 572 1.78 22.19 -19.39
C GLU A 572 1.29 21.14 -20.40
N HIS A 573 1.90 19.96 -20.35
CA HIS A 573 1.50 18.80 -21.13
C HIS A 573 1.17 17.62 -20.22
N TYR A 574 -0.07 17.16 -20.27
CA TYR A 574 -0.56 15.95 -19.63
C TYR A 574 -0.70 14.79 -20.62
N THR A 575 -0.17 13.62 -20.30
CA THR A 575 -0.42 12.38 -21.06
C THR A 575 -0.95 11.30 -20.12
N ALA A 576 -2.02 10.61 -20.47
CA ALA A 576 -2.57 9.49 -19.71
C ALA A 576 -2.93 8.30 -20.58
N GLY A 577 -2.52 7.11 -20.15
CA GLY A 577 -2.87 5.84 -20.81
C GLY A 577 -2.24 4.66 -20.10
N ASN A 578 -2.84 3.47 -20.25
CA ASN A 578 -2.35 2.22 -19.62
C ASN A 578 -2.13 2.32 -18.10
N GLY A 579 -2.99 3.07 -17.39
CA GLY A 579 -2.91 3.26 -15.94
C GLY A 579 -1.75 4.13 -15.46
N VAL A 580 -1.12 4.89 -16.36
CA VAL A 580 -0.04 5.84 -16.06
C VAL A 580 -0.40 7.23 -16.58
N GLY A 581 -0.34 8.22 -15.70
CA GLY A 581 -0.47 9.64 -16.04
C GLY A 581 0.86 10.36 -15.91
N ARG A 582 1.10 11.39 -16.72
CA ARG A 582 2.28 12.23 -16.64
C ARG A 582 1.93 13.68 -16.93
N LEU A 583 2.16 14.57 -15.96
CA LEU A 583 2.02 16.02 -16.14
C LEU A 583 3.41 16.65 -16.16
N VAL A 584 3.74 17.42 -17.19
CA VAL A 584 5.05 18.07 -17.35
C VAL A 584 4.84 19.56 -17.62
N GLY A 585 5.48 20.39 -16.81
CA GLY A 585 5.66 21.82 -17.08
C GLY A 585 7.14 22.16 -17.30
N ASN A 586 7.45 23.46 -17.40
CA ASN A 586 8.81 23.92 -17.71
C ASN A 586 9.87 23.55 -16.65
N ASP A 587 9.50 23.47 -15.37
CA ASP A 587 10.43 23.25 -14.25
C ASP A 587 9.99 22.14 -13.28
N PHE A 588 8.97 21.37 -13.64
CA PHE A 588 8.43 20.27 -12.82
C PHE A 588 7.89 19.13 -13.70
N GLY A 589 7.80 17.94 -13.11
CA GLY A 589 7.27 16.76 -13.78
C GLY A 589 6.71 15.75 -12.78
N TYR A 590 5.47 15.35 -12.99
CA TYR A 590 4.80 14.34 -12.18
C TYR A 590 4.57 13.10 -13.02
N ARG A 591 4.86 11.93 -12.45
CA ARG A 591 4.44 10.64 -13.00
C ARG A 591 3.53 9.96 -11.99
N VAL A 592 2.31 9.61 -12.37
CA VAL A 592 1.35 8.94 -11.50
C VAL A 592 0.96 7.57 -12.04
N SER A 593 0.69 6.61 -11.16
CA SER A 593 0.23 5.28 -11.56
C SER A 593 -0.57 4.59 -10.46
N GLY A 594 -1.46 3.67 -10.84
CA GLY A 594 -2.20 2.85 -9.87
C GLY A 594 -3.18 3.66 -9.01
N PHE A 595 -3.84 4.65 -9.62
CA PHE A 595 -4.93 5.43 -9.05
C PHE A 595 -6.21 5.14 -9.82
N ASP A 596 -7.35 5.02 -9.15
CA ASP A 596 -8.66 4.89 -9.83
C ASP A 596 -9.17 6.24 -10.33
N ARG A 597 -8.77 7.32 -9.66
CA ARG A 597 -9.22 8.69 -9.96
C ARG A 597 -8.04 9.65 -10.03
N VAL A 598 -7.84 10.23 -11.20
CA VAL A 598 -6.81 11.22 -11.47
C VAL A 598 -7.51 12.53 -11.85
N TYR A 599 -7.22 13.58 -11.08
CA TYR A 599 -7.69 14.93 -11.35
C TYR A 599 -6.50 15.80 -11.73
N VAL A 600 -6.59 16.52 -12.83
CA VAL A 600 -5.54 17.40 -13.35
C VAL A 600 -6.12 18.81 -13.49
N PHE A 601 -5.44 19.76 -12.87
CA PHE A 601 -5.73 21.19 -12.94
C PHE A 601 -4.49 21.84 -13.54
N ALA A 602 -4.45 22.05 -14.86
CA ALA A 602 -3.23 22.56 -15.51
C ALA A 602 -2.97 24.01 -15.08
N GLY A 603 -3.99 24.87 -15.17
CA GLY A 603 -4.04 26.15 -14.49
C GLY A 603 -4.15 27.30 -15.47
N GLY A 604 -3.03 27.80 -15.97
CA GLY A 604 -3.07 28.79 -17.05
C GLY A 604 -1.89 28.63 -17.98
N GLY A 605 -2.05 29.05 -19.23
CA GLY A 605 -1.09 28.75 -20.28
C GLY A 605 -1.84 28.30 -21.52
N GLU A 606 -1.12 27.70 -22.46
CA GLU A 606 -1.69 26.95 -23.57
C GLU A 606 -1.44 25.46 -23.33
N ASP A 607 -2.31 24.85 -22.54
CA ASP A 607 -2.12 23.51 -22.00
C ASP A 607 -2.63 22.43 -22.96
N VAL A 608 -1.95 21.28 -22.95
CA VAL A 608 -2.25 20.13 -23.81
C VAL A 608 -2.49 18.89 -22.96
N ALA A 609 -3.54 18.13 -23.28
CA ALA A 609 -3.77 16.80 -22.72
C ALA A 609 -3.97 15.75 -23.82
N GLU A 610 -3.27 14.63 -23.70
CA GLU A 610 -3.41 13.44 -24.53
C GLU A 610 -3.90 12.27 -23.66
N LEU A 611 -5.08 11.75 -23.94
CA LEU A 611 -5.72 10.66 -23.19
C LEU A 611 -5.89 9.43 -24.09
N SER A 612 -5.62 8.26 -23.54
CA SER A 612 -5.91 6.98 -24.19
C SER A 612 -6.86 6.16 -23.31
N GLY A 613 -7.98 5.75 -23.90
CA GLY A 613 -8.93 4.83 -23.29
C GLY A 613 -8.37 3.43 -23.10
N THR A 614 -9.25 2.55 -22.65
CA THR A 614 -8.93 1.16 -22.30
C THR A 614 -9.24 0.23 -23.48
N ALA A 615 -9.42 -1.07 -23.19
CA ALA A 615 -9.94 -2.01 -24.18
C ALA A 615 -11.45 -2.30 -24.00
N GLY A 616 -12.05 -1.71 -22.97
CA GLY A 616 -13.48 -1.82 -22.66
C GLY A 616 -14.26 -0.62 -23.21
N ASP A 617 -15.51 -0.46 -22.77
CA ASP A 617 -16.33 0.70 -23.15
C ASP A 617 -15.85 1.96 -22.42
N ASP A 618 -15.38 2.95 -23.17
CA ASP A 618 -14.89 4.22 -22.66
C ASP A 618 -15.86 5.38 -22.97
N VAL A 619 -15.99 6.31 -22.02
CA VAL A 619 -16.85 7.50 -22.16
C VAL A 619 -16.03 8.76 -21.97
N PHE A 620 -15.90 9.55 -23.04
CA PHE A 620 -15.31 10.89 -23.01
C PHE A 620 -16.41 11.95 -22.94
N VAL A 621 -16.26 12.93 -22.05
CA VAL A 621 -17.15 14.09 -21.95
C VAL A 621 -16.31 15.36 -21.87
N SER A 622 -16.48 16.29 -22.79
CA SER A 622 -15.84 17.61 -22.76
C SER A 622 -16.88 18.72 -22.69
N ARG A 623 -16.65 19.69 -21.81
CA ARG A 623 -17.38 20.95 -21.68
C ARG A 623 -16.41 22.12 -21.77
N ASP A 624 -16.94 23.33 -21.81
CA ASP A 624 -16.13 24.54 -21.77
C ASP A 624 -15.22 24.61 -20.53
N THR A 625 -15.68 24.16 -19.36
CA THR A 625 -14.91 24.23 -18.10
C THR A 625 -13.94 23.09 -17.87
N GLY A 626 -13.91 22.05 -18.72
CA GLY A 626 -13.06 20.87 -18.50
C GLY A 626 -13.55 19.62 -19.21
N ALA A 627 -12.83 18.52 -19.05
CA ALA A 627 -13.18 17.24 -19.68
C ALA A 627 -12.92 16.07 -18.75
N ARG A 628 -13.50 14.91 -19.08
CA ARG A 628 -13.22 13.65 -18.41
C ARG A 628 -13.25 12.48 -19.37
N LEU A 629 -12.42 11.48 -19.11
CA LEU A 629 -12.48 10.15 -19.70
C LEU A 629 -12.77 9.16 -18.59
N THR A 630 -13.77 8.30 -18.76
CA THR A 630 -14.21 7.35 -17.74
C THR A 630 -14.33 5.95 -18.35
N SER A 631 -13.72 4.98 -17.70
CA SER A 631 -13.88 3.55 -17.95
C SER A 631 -14.50 2.86 -16.71
N ASP A 632 -14.70 1.54 -16.77
CA ASP A 632 -15.23 0.76 -15.64
C ASP A 632 -14.38 0.86 -14.36
N THR A 633 -13.07 1.08 -14.50
CA THR A 633 -12.12 1.04 -13.38
C THR A 633 -11.37 2.36 -13.18
N HIS A 634 -11.53 3.34 -14.07
CA HIS A 634 -10.65 4.51 -14.10
C HIS A 634 -11.37 5.80 -14.47
N LEU A 635 -10.98 6.91 -13.84
CA LEU A 635 -11.43 8.26 -14.14
C LEU A 635 -10.22 9.18 -14.33
N GLU A 636 -10.15 9.81 -15.51
CA GLU A 636 -9.32 10.97 -15.77
C GLU A 636 -10.22 12.22 -15.81
N TRP A 637 -9.91 13.23 -15.03
CA TRP A 637 -10.63 14.51 -15.00
C TRP A 637 -9.65 15.65 -15.22
N LEU A 638 -9.97 16.54 -16.16
CA LEU A 638 -9.13 17.66 -16.59
C LEU A 638 -9.89 18.99 -16.42
N GLU A 639 -9.22 19.97 -15.83
CA GLU A 639 -9.65 21.37 -15.75
C GLU A 639 -8.57 22.30 -16.29
N ASP A 640 -9.01 23.42 -16.86
CA ASP A 640 -8.16 24.48 -17.42
C ASP A 640 -7.16 23.94 -18.49
N VAL A 641 -7.66 23.21 -19.49
CA VAL A 641 -6.84 22.70 -20.62
C VAL A 641 -7.37 23.19 -21.97
N GLU A 642 -6.53 23.86 -22.75
CA GLU A 642 -6.88 24.45 -24.04
C GLU A 642 -7.01 23.42 -25.16
N ARG A 643 -6.15 22.39 -25.20
CA ARG A 643 -6.15 21.36 -26.26
C ARG A 643 -6.23 19.97 -25.66
N ILE A 644 -7.27 19.23 -26.00
CA ILE A 644 -7.47 17.85 -25.50
C ILE A 644 -7.61 16.91 -26.69
N TYR A 645 -6.77 15.89 -26.70
CA TYR A 645 -6.77 14.79 -27.64
C TYR A 645 -7.12 13.51 -26.86
N ALA A 646 -8.22 12.85 -27.21
CA ALA A 646 -8.61 11.59 -26.59
C ALA A 646 -8.76 10.51 -27.67
N ASP A 647 -8.07 9.38 -27.49
CA ASP A 647 -8.26 8.17 -28.28
C ASP A 647 -9.04 7.15 -27.47
N SER A 648 -9.94 6.41 -28.11
CA SER A 648 -10.80 5.46 -27.41
C SER A 648 -10.07 4.22 -26.90
N GLY A 649 -8.89 3.91 -27.47
CA GLY A 649 -8.13 2.72 -27.12
C GLY A 649 -8.41 1.56 -28.09
N SER A 650 -8.52 0.33 -27.57
CA SER A 650 -8.63 -0.86 -28.42
C SER A 650 -9.83 -1.75 -28.09
N GLY A 651 -10.91 -1.63 -28.85
CA GLY A 651 -12.14 -2.39 -28.62
C GLY A 651 -13.12 -1.63 -27.73
N GLY A 652 -14.24 -2.26 -27.37
CA GLY A 652 -15.35 -1.57 -26.69
C GLY A 652 -16.36 -0.96 -27.67
N VAL A 653 -17.41 -0.34 -27.13
CA VAL A 653 -18.30 0.57 -27.84
C VAL A 653 -18.20 1.95 -27.19
N ASP A 654 -17.32 2.77 -27.73
CA ASP A 654 -16.86 4.00 -27.10
C ASP A 654 -17.74 5.19 -27.45
N ARG A 655 -17.91 6.10 -26.49
CA ARG A 655 -18.79 7.28 -26.65
C ARG A 655 -18.10 8.57 -26.27
N ALA A 656 -18.17 9.56 -27.15
CA ALA A 656 -17.71 10.92 -26.88
C ALA A 656 -18.88 11.90 -26.86
N PHE A 657 -18.92 12.78 -25.86
CA PHE A 657 -19.86 13.90 -25.75
C PHE A 657 -19.07 15.20 -25.73
N LEU A 658 -19.23 16.01 -26.77
CA LEU A 658 -18.52 17.27 -26.98
C LEU A 658 -19.51 18.43 -26.87
N TYR A 659 -19.42 19.22 -25.81
CA TYR A 659 -20.24 20.41 -25.63
C TYR A 659 -19.45 21.66 -26.05
N GLY A 660 -20.07 22.45 -26.92
CA GLY A 660 -19.58 23.71 -27.45
C GLY A 660 -19.51 24.84 -26.41
N SER A 661 -18.97 25.96 -26.87
CA SER A 661 -18.79 27.18 -26.12
C SER A 661 -19.93 28.17 -26.40
N ALA A 662 -19.87 29.37 -25.80
CA ALA A 662 -20.79 30.46 -26.16
C ALA A 662 -20.28 31.29 -27.36
N THR A 663 -19.26 30.79 -28.06
CA THR A 663 -18.64 31.44 -29.23
C THR A 663 -18.81 30.54 -30.45
N ASP A 664 -18.56 31.08 -31.65
CA ASP A 664 -18.67 30.30 -32.90
C ASP A 664 -17.81 29.03 -32.85
N ASP A 665 -18.48 27.89 -32.72
CA ASP A 665 -17.87 26.57 -32.68
C ASP A 665 -17.81 25.94 -34.08
N VAL A 666 -16.74 25.18 -34.32
CA VAL A 666 -16.55 24.42 -35.55
C VAL A 666 -16.34 22.95 -35.21
N LEU A 667 -17.27 22.12 -35.67
CA LEU A 667 -17.18 20.66 -35.64
C LEU A 667 -16.69 20.15 -37.00
N VAL A 668 -15.66 19.30 -36.99
CA VAL A 668 -15.17 18.57 -38.16
C VAL A 668 -15.11 17.09 -37.78
N ALA A 669 -15.98 16.28 -38.36
CA ALA A 669 -16.10 14.86 -38.06
C ALA A 669 -15.80 14.01 -39.30
N HIS A 670 -14.77 13.19 -39.20
CA HIS A 670 -14.49 12.06 -40.09
C HIS A 670 -14.82 10.76 -39.35
N PRO A 671 -14.95 9.62 -40.06
CA PRO A 671 -15.28 8.35 -39.42
C PRO A 671 -14.33 7.95 -38.27
N ASP A 672 -13.04 8.27 -38.40
CA ASP A 672 -12.01 7.87 -37.43
C ASP A 672 -11.62 9.01 -36.46
N VAL A 673 -12.02 10.26 -36.73
CA VAL A 673 -11.58 11.42 -35.94
C VAL A 673 -12.59 12.56 -35.99
N THR A 674 -12.96 13.07 -34.83
CA THR A 674 -13.86 14.22 -34.69
C THR A 674 -13.20 15.33 -33.88
N ARG A 675 -13.30 16.56 -34.37
CA ARG A 675 -12.75 17.76 -33.75
C ARG A 675 -13.85 18.78 -33.50
N LEU A 676 -13.94 19.29 -32.28
CA LEU A 676 -14.73 20.47 -31.93
C LEU A 676 -13.76 21.57 -31.48
N SER A 677 -13.87 22.77 -32.05
CA SER A 677 -12.98 23.87 -31.72
C SER A 677 -13.66 25.23 -31.80
N ASP A 678 -13.21 26.15 -30.95
CA ASP A 678 -13.50 27.57 -31.03
C ASP A 678 -12.21 28.38 -31.20
N SER A 679 -12.24 29.70 -30.95
CA SER A 679 -11.07 30.58 -31.08
C SER A 679 -9.94 30.35 -30.06
N THR A 680 -10.20 29.59 -29.00
CA THR A 680 -9.33 29.36 -27.84
C THR A 680 -9.10 27.88 -27.53
N LYS A 681 -10.09 27.01 -27.78
CA LYS A 681 -10.09 25.61 -27.36
C LYS A 681 -10.23 24.63 -28.53
N LEU A 682 -9.60 23.47 -28.37
CA LEU A 682 -9.72 22.33 -29.29
C LEU A 682 -9.97 21.04 -28.50
N ARG A 683 -10.95 20.25 -28.96
CA ARG A 683 -11.28 18.91 -28.48
C ARG A 683 -11.25 17.96 -29.65
N GLN A 684 -10.31 17.03 -29.68
CA GLN A 684 -10.23 16.00 -30.69
C GLN A 684 -10.46 14.64 -30.03
N VAL A 685 -11.39 13.87 -30.58
CA VAL A 685 -11.61 12.48 -30.23
C VAL A 685 -11.28 11.60 -31.43
N SER A 686 -10.65 10.46 -31.21
CA SER A 686 -10.22 9.53 -32.26
C SER A 686 -10.71 8.12 -31.95
N LEU A 687 -11.17 7.42 -32.98
CA LEU A 687 -11.65 6.02 -32.94
C LEU A 687 -12.88 5.74 -32.06
N PHE A 688 -13.55 6.77 -31.54
CA PHE A 688 -14.83 6.61 -30.84
C PHE A 688 -15.96 6.19 -31.79
N ASP A 689 -16.63 5.07 -31.49
CA ASP A 689 -17.73 4.55 -32.32
C ASP A 689 -18.91 5.54 -32.42
N ARG A 690 -19.14 6.32 -31.36
CA ARG A 690 -20.27 7.26 -31.27
C ARG A 690 -19.83 8.60 -30.73
N VAL A 691 -20.00 9.65 -31.52
CA VAL A 691 -19.69 11.03 -31.13
C VAL A 691 -20.95 11.88 -31.14
N TYR A 692 -21.24 12.54 -30.03
CA TYR A 692 -22.36 13.47 -29.85
C TYR A 692 -21.79 14.86 -29.59
N ALA A 693 -22.00 15.79 -30.51
CA ALA A 693 -21.58 17.17 -30.39
C ALA A 693 -22.80 18.08 -30.23
N THR A 694 -22.74 19.04 -29.31
CA THR A 694 -23.85 19.97 -29.02
C THR A 694 -23.34 21.40 -28.93
N ALA A 695 -23.93 22.32 -29.70
CA ALA A 695 -23.60 23.75 -29.70
C ALA A 695 -24.82 24.60 -29.28
N ASP A 696 -25.33 24.40 -28.05
CA ASP A 696 -26.54 25.07 -27.55
C ASP A 696 -26.27 26.31 -26.68
N ALA A 697 -24.99 26.69 -26.52
CA ALA A 697 -24.55 27.80 -25.69
C ALA A 697 -24.46 29.16 -26.43
N GLY A 698 -24.76 29.16 -27.74
CA GLY A 698 -24.83 30.35 -28.60
C GLY A 698 -23.57 30.55 -29.45
N GLY A 699 -23.69 31.30 -30.54
CA GLY A 699 -22.65 31.40 -31.57
C GLY A 699 -23.30 31.35 -32.95
N VAL A 700 -22.49 31.33 -34.01
CA VAL A 700 -22.90 30.83 -35.32
C VAL A 700 -22.08 29.58 -35.65
N ASP A 701 -22.66 28.44 -35.34
CA ASP A 701 -21.95 27.18 -35.22
C ASP A 701 -21.99 26.38 -36.53
N ARG A 702 -20.86 25.75 -36.86
CA ARG A 702 -20.65 25.04 -38.12
C ARG A 702 -20.22 23.60 -37.90
N ALA A 703 -20.90 22.66 -38.54
CA ALA A 703 -20.50 21.25 -38.57
C ALA A 703 -20.14 20.79 -39.99
N PHE A 704 -19.02 20.08 -40.12
CA PHE A 704 -18.59 19.39 -41.34
C PHE A 704 -18.53 17.91 -41.03
N LEU A 705 -19.39 17.11 -41.66
CA LEU A 705 -19.53 15.68 -41.40
C LEU A 705 -19.15 14.89 -42.65
N TYR A 706 -18.14 14.02 -42.56
CA TYR A 706 -17.62 13.27 -43.70
C TYR A 706 -17.91 11.78 -43.53
N GLY A 707 -18.33 11.17 -44.62
CA GLY A 707 -18.59 9.74 -44.74
C GLY A 707 -17.32 8.90 -44.85
N SER A 708 -17.53 7.59 -44.84
CA SER A 708 -16.49 6.62 -45.11
C SER A 708 -16.38 6.36 -46.61
N ARG A 709 -15.57 5.38 -47.03
CA ARG A 709 -15.63 4.87 -48.42
C ARG A 709 -16.71 3.79 -48.60
N GLY A 710 -17.49 3.54 -47.56
CA GLY A 710 -18.48 2.46 -47.47
C GLY A 710 -19.83 2.90 -48.01
N THR A 711 -20.88 2.40 -47.37
CA THR A 711 -22.25 2.92 -47.56
C THR A 711 -22.60 3.70 -46.31
N ASP A 712 -22.96 4.95 -46.48
CA ASP A 712 -23.19 5.91 -45.42
C ASP A 712 -24.60 6.54 -45.50
N GLU A 713 -25.15 6.91 -44.35
CA GLU A 713 -26.45 7.57 -44.21
C GLU A 713 -26.29 8.90 -43.48
N PHE A 714 -26.81 9.96 -44.10
CA PHE A 714 -26.95 11.27 -43.48
C PHE A 714 -28.43 11.60 -43.26
N HIS A 715 -28.75 12.16 -42.09
CA HIS A 715 -30.08 12.69 -41.83
C HIS A 715 -29.98 14.00 -41.06
N ALA A 716 -30.72 15.02 -41.51
CA ALA A 716 -30.77 16.32 -40.85
C ALA A 716 -32.22 16.76 -40.63
N GLU A 717 -32.48 17.22 -39.42
CA GLU A 717 -33.71 17.88 -39.00
C GLU A 717 -33.38 19.02 -38.02
N LEU A 718 -34.38 19.82 -37.64
CA LEU A 718 -34.17 20.97 -36.75
C LEU A 718 -33.58 20.59 -35.38
N ALA A 719 -33.85 19.38 -34.89
CA ALA A 719 -33.35 18.91 -33.60
C ALA A 719 -31.87 18.47 -33.68
N GLU A 720 -31.48 17.75 -34.74
CA GLU A 720 -30.14 17.20 -34.90
C GLU A 720 -29.79 16.88 -36.35
N SER A 721 -28.49 16.77 -36.63
CA SER A 721 -27.95 16.19 -37.86
C SER A 721 -27.08 15.00 -37.52
N ARG A 722 -27.31 13.86 -38.16
CA ARG A 722 -26.59 12.60 -37.92
C ARG A 722 -25.92 12.10 -39.20
N MET A 723 -24.67 11.68 -39.08
CA MET A 723 -23.92 10.96 -40.10
C MET A 723 -23.54 9.58 -39.55
N SER A 724 -23.85 8.52 -40.27
CA SER A 724 -23.57 7.15 -39.81
C SER A 724 -23.18 6.21 -40.92
N GLY A 725 -22.23 5.33 -40.61
CA GLY A 725 -21.90 4.16 -41.41
C GLY A 725 -21.94 2.88 -40.56
N PRO A 726 -21.51 1.73 -41.09
CA PRO A 726 -21.57 0.46 -40.37
C PRO A 726 -20.80 0.42 -39.04
N ALA A 727 -19.78 1.28 -38.88
CA ALA A 727 -18.85 1.27 -37.75
C ALA A 727 -18.79 2.58 -36.96
N TYR A 728 -19.53 3.63 -37.35
CA TYR A 728 -19.46 4.93 -36.68
C TYR A 728 -20.79 5.68 -36.73
N LEU A 729 -21.02 6.55 -35.74
CA LEU A 729 -22.12 7.49 -35.68
C LEU A 729 -21.62 8.83 -35.16
N THR A 730 -21.89 9.91 -35.89
CA THR A 730 -21.74 11.27 -35.38
C THR A 730 -23.09 11.96 -35.37
N VAL A 731 -23.44 12.57 -34.23
CA VAL A 731 -24.64 13.41 -34.07
C VAL A 731 -24.20 14.82 -33.73
N ALA A 732 -24.69 15.80 -34.48
CA ALA A 732 -24.47 17.23 -34.30
C ALA A 732 -25.81 17.89 -33.94
N THR A 733 -25.92 18.41 -32.73
CA THR A 733 -27.13 19.05 -32.20
C THR A 733 -26.92 20.56 -32.10
N ALA A 734 -27.93 21.33 -32.53
CA ALA A 734 -27.96 22.80 -32.46
C ALA A 734 -26.89 23.55 -33.27
N PHE A 735 -26.29 22.93 -34.30
CA PHE A 735 -25.41 23.64 -35.24
C PHE A 735 -26.22 24.40 -36.30
N ASP A 736 -25.98 25.71 -36.44
CA ASP A 736 -26.71 26.56 -37.40
C ASP A 736 -26.48 26.14 -38.86
N ARG A 737 -25.26 25.64 -39.16
CA ARG A 737 -24.89 25.22 -40.50
C ARG A 737 -24.19 23.87 -40.49
N VAL A 738 -24.71 22.93 -41.27
CA VAL A 738 -24.16 21.57 -41.39
C VAL A 738 -23.82 21.30 -42.85
N TYR A 739 -22.60 20.84 -43.10
CA TYR A 739 -22.11 20.42 -44.41
C TYR A 739 -21.76 18.93 -44.30
N ALA A 740 -22.43 18.08 -45.07
CA ALA A 740 -22.16 16.66 -45.10
C ALA A 740 -21.60 16.22 -46.46
N ASP A 741 -20.65 15.30 -46.45
CA ASP A 741 -20.03 14.73 -47.65
C ASP A 741 -20.04 13.20 -47.53
N GLY A 742 -20.53 12.50 -48.56
CA GLY A 742 -20.66 11.04 -48.57
C GLY A 742 -19.33 10.28 -48.54
N GLY A 743 -18.19 10.89 -48.90
CA GLY A 743 -16.86 10.27 -48.80
C GLY A 743 -16.46 9.38 -49.98
N GLY A 744 -17.19 9.43 -51.10
CA GLY A 744 -16.92 8.72 -52.35
C GLY A 744 -17.28 7.23 -52.32
N GLY A 745 -18.23 6.86 -51.44
CA GLY A 745 -18.76 5.53 -51.28
C GLY A 745 -19.71 5.11 -52.40
N SER A 746 -20.50 4.08 -52.14
CA SER A 746 -21.59 3.69 -53.04
C SER A 746 -22.83 3.33 -52.25
N LEU A 747 -23.98 3.75 -52.77
CA LEU A 747 -25.30 3.69 -52.15
C LEU A 747 -25.48 4.65 -50.97
N ASP A 748 -24.77 5.77 -50.97
CA ASP A 748 -24.85 6.76 -49.90
C ASP A 748 -26.18 7.51 -49.97
N THR A 749 -26.85 7.66 -48.83
CA THR A 749 -28.18 8.30 -48.76
C THR A 749 -28.21 9.49 -47.81
N ALA A 750 -28.90 10.56 -48.20
CA ALA A 750 -29.14 11.73 -47.36
C ALA A 750 -30.64 12.03 -47.25
N SER A 751 -31.11 12.36 -46.05
CA SER A 751 -32.50 12.74 -45.77
C SER A 751 -32.56 14.07 -45.02
N LEU A 752 -33.13 15.11 -45.64
CA LEU A 752 -33.22 16.46 -45.12
C LEU A 752 -34.68 16.80 -44.80
N GLN A 753 -35.00 17.14 -43.56
CA GLN A 753 -36.35 17.42 -43.12
C GLN A 753 -36.52 18.88 -42.72
N GLY A 754 -37.31 19.61 -43.51
CA GLY A 754 -37.59 21.03 -43.35
C GLY A 754 -38.38 21.38 -42.09
N SER A 755 -38.58 22.68 -41.91
CA SER A 755 -39.26 23.29 -40.78
C SER A 755 -40.71 23.66 -41.11
N GLU A 756 -41.32 24.51 -40.28
CA GLU A 756 -42.60 25.17 -40.59
C GLU A 756 -42.39 26.57 -41.21
N LEU A 757 -41.14 26.98 -41.42
CA LEU A 757 -40.74 28.25 -42.04
C LEU A 757 -40.56 28.06 -43.55
N ASP A 758 -40.49 29.16 -44.29
CA ASP A 758 -40.15 29.13 -45.71
C ASP A 758 -38.76 28.50 -45.93
N ASP A 759 -38.74 27.31 -46.50
CA ASP A 759 -37.55 26.53 -46.77
C ASP A 759 -37.19 26.55 -48.26
N ARG A 760 -35.89 26.47 -48.56
CA ARG A 760 -35.40 26.37 -49.94
C ARG A 760 -34.48 25.17 -50.09
N PHE A 761 -34.88 24.24 -50.96
CA PHE A 761 -34.04 23.13 -51.41
C PHE A 761 -33.38 23.47 -52.75
N SER A 762 -32.07 23.65 -52.78
CA SER A 762 -31.30 23.94 -53.99
C SER A 762 -30.42 22.76 -54.36
N VAL A 763 -30.34 22.40 -55.63
CA VAL A 763 -29.52 21.29 -56.13
C VAL A 763 -28.68 21.79 -57.29
N ASN A 764 -27.39 21.48 -57.29
CA ASN A 764 -26.48 21.70 -58.40
C ASN A 764 -25.89 20.36 -58.91
N ASP A 765 -24.84 20.42 -59.73
CA ASP A 765 -24.22 19.25 -60.37
C ASP A 765 -23.75 18.15 -59.42
N VAL A 766 -23.34 18.52 -58.20
CA VAL A 766 -22.62 17.61 -57.28
C VAL A 766 -23.06 17.76 -55.82
N ALA A 767 -23.89 18.75 -55.50
CA ALA A 767 -24.33 19.04 -54.14
C ALA A 767 -25.79 19.51 -54.11
N ALA A 768 -26.43 19.32 -52.96
CA ALA A 768 -27.77 19.81 -52.65
C ALA A 768 -27.76 20.52 -51.29
N ALA A 769 -28.64 21.50 -51.09
CA ALA A 769 -28.75 22.21 -49.83
C ALA A 769 -30.21 22.51 -49.49
N LEU A 770 -30.62 22.22 -48.26
CA LEU A 770 -31.89 22.66 -47.67
C LEU A 770 -31.60 23.80 -46.69
N SER A 771 -32.26 24.94 -46.84
CA SER A 771 -31.95 26.15 -46.07
C SER A 771 -33.18 26.95 -45.71
N SER A 772 -33.16 27.53 -44.52
CA SER A 772 -34.15 28.48 -44.02
C SER A 772 -33.46 29.58 -43.20
N PRO A 773 -34.17 30.63 -42.74
CA PRO A 773 -33.59 31.59 -41.81
C PRO A 773 -33.01 30.97 -40.52
N ALA A 774 -33.45 29.77 -40.14
CA ALA A 774 -33.04 29.11 -38.89
C ALA A 774 -31.89 28.10 -39.05
N TYR A 775 -31.64 27.58 -40.25
CA TYR A 775 -30.63 26.53 -40.47
C TYR A 775 -30.15 26.49 -41.92
N HIS A 776 -28.99 25.88 -42.13
CA HIS A 776 -28.48 25.59 -43.47
C HIS A 776 -27.83 24.20 -43.49
N TRP A 777 -28.37 23.27 -44.27
CA TRP A 777 -27.81 21.94 -44.46
C TRP A 777 -27.40 21.75 -45.91
N GLU A 778 -26.13 21.51 -46.16
CA GLU A 778 -25.57 21.21 -47.48
C GLU A 778 -25.05 19.78 -47.49
N VAL A 779 -25.33 19.03 -48.55
CA VAL A 779 -24.92 17.65 -48.76
C VAL A 779 -24.24 17.50 -50.11
N ALA A 780 -23.13 16.79 -50.15
CA ALA A 780 -22.38 16.48 -51.37
C ALA A 780 -22.03 14.99 -51.42
N ASP A 781 -21.85 14.46 -52.63
CA ASP A 781 -21.37 13.09 -52.85
C ASP A 781 -22.27 11.97 -52.27
N PHE A 782 -23.60 12.19 -52.28
CA PHE A 782 -24.61 11.18 -51.95
C PHE A 782 -25.32 10.68 -53.22
N ASP A 783 -25.47 9.36 -53.38
CA ASP A 783 -26.17 8.74 -54.51
C ASP A 783 -27.67 9.08 -54.52
N GLN A 784 -28.27 9.22 -53.34
CA GLN A 784 -29.68 9.54 -53.16
C GLN A 784 -29.89 10.60 -52.07
N VAL A 785 -30.48 11.73 -52.42
CA VAL A 785 -30.89 12.78 -51.48
C VAL A 785 -32.40 12.89 -51.49
N LEU A 786 -33.03 12.75 -50.32
CA LEU A 786 -34.43 13.07 -50.08
C LEU A 786 -34.50 14.37 -49.28
N ALA A 787 -35.27 15.33 -49.76
CA ALA A 787 -35.61 16.54 -49.04
C ALA A 787 -37.13 16.65 -48.88
N ASP A 788 -37.58 16.97 -47.69
CA ASP A 788 -38.97 17.25 -47.38
C ASP A 788 -39.09 18.70 -46.91
N GLY A 789 -39.97 19.49 -47.52
CA GLY A 789 -40.17 20.91 -47.20
C GLY A 789 -40.96 21.16 -45.91
N GLY A 790 -41.52 20.12 -45.29
CA GLY A 790 -42.39 20.28 -44.13
C GLY A 790 -43.85 20.58 -44.51
N ASN A 791 -44.71 20.73 -43.50
CA ASN A 791 -46.17 20.85 -43.69
C ASN A 791 -46.69 22.30 -43.70
N ALA A 792 -45.80 23.29 -43.62
CA ALA A 792 -46.13 24.72 -43.57
C ALA A 792 -44.94 25.55 -44.06
N GLY A 793 -45.21 26.76 -44.59
CA GLY A 793 -44.20 27.57 -45.27
C GLY A 793 -44.47 27.67 -46.76
N ARG A 794 -43.78 28.59 -47.44
CA ARG A 794 -43.74 28.66 -48.90
C ARG A 794 -42.40 28.13 -49.41
N ASP A 795 -42.37 26.82 -49.61
CA ASP A 795 -41.10 26.14 -49.85
C ASP A 795 -40.78 26.03 -51.34
N ASP A 796 -39.54 26.36 -51.69
CA ASP A 796 -39.05 26.41 -53.06
C ASP A 796 -38.00 25.33 -53.33
N VAL A 797 -38.11 24.61 -54.45
CA VAL A 797 -37.05 23.75 -54.99
C VAL A 797 -36.35 24.45 -56.15
N VAL A 798 -35.03 24.45 -56.20
CA VAL A 798 -34.23 25.07 -57.27
C VAL A 798 -33.18 24.09 -57.79
N PHE A 799 -33.39 23.52 -58.98
CA PHE A 799 -32.40 22.70 -59.68
C PHE A 799 -31.55 23.55 -60.64
N GLN A 800 -30.23 23.59 -60.49
CA GLN A 800 -29.33 24.38 -61.33
C GLN A 800 -28.27 23.51 -62.00
N GLY A 801 -28.24 23.48 -63.33
CA GLY A 801 -27.00 23.29 -64.07
C GLY A 801 -26.51 21.88 -64.39
N ALA A 802 -27.29 20.81 -64.13
CA ALA A 802 -26.88 19.40 -64.34
C ALA A 802 -25.97 19.17 -65.56
N VAL A 803 -24.69 18.85 -65.34
CA VAL A 803 -23.73 18.40 -66.36
C VAL A 803 -24.04 16.95 -66.73
N GLY A 804 -24.22 16.67 -68.03
CA GLY A 804 -24.53 15.32 -68.52
C GLY A 804 -26.01 15.10 -68.83
N ASP A 805 -26.39 13.84 -69.07
CA ASP A 805 -27.79 13.51 -69.37
C ASP A 805 -28.60 13.50 -68.06
N SER A 806 -29.67 14.32 -67.99
CA SER A 806 -30.49 14.50 -66.78
C SER A 806 -31.98 14.29 -67.05
N GLN A 807 -32.72 13.79 -66.06
CA GLN A 807 -34.17 13.59 -66.10
C GLN A 807 -34.83 14.22 -64.87
N LEU A 808 -35.62 15.27 -65.07
CA LEU A 808 -36.47 15.88 -64.05
C LEU A 808 -37.91 15.38 -64.19
N ARG A 809 -38.50 14.87 -63.12
CA ARG A 809 -39.92 14.53 -63.03
C ARG A 809 -40.57 15.43 -62.00
N VAL A 810 -41.70 16.04 -62.35
CA VAL A 810 -42.48 16.87 -61.42
C VAL A 810 -43.91 16.37 -61.43
N SER A 811 -44.45 16.06 -60.25
CA SER A 811 -45.84 15.62 -60.06
C SER A 811 -46.44 16.26 -58.80
N PRO A 812 -47.75 16.10 -58.55
CA PRO A 812 -48.36 16.61 -57.31
C PRO A 812 -47.74 16.04 -56.02
N GLU A 813 -47.09 14.88 -56.11
CA GLU A 813 -46.45 14.20 -54.99
C GLU A 813 -45.00 14.69 -54.72
N GLY A 814 -44.41 15.48 -55.62
CA GLY A 814 -43.07 16.04 -55.46
C GLY A 814 -42.29 16.20 -56.77
N ALA A 815 -40.99 16.49 -56.65
CA ALA A 815 -40.04 16.55 -57.75
C ALA A 815 -38.91 15.53 -57.58
N LEU A 816 -38.43 14.95 -58.68
CA LEU A 816 -37.31 14.01 -58.71
C LEU A 816 -36.38 14.38 -59.86
N LEU A 817 -35.15 14.77 -59.55
CA LEU A 817 -34.07 14.91 -60.52
C LEU A 817 -33.19 13.66 -60.48
N GLN A 818 -32.94 13.06 -61.64
CA GLN A 818 -32.00 11.94 -61.80
C GLN A 818 -30.91 12.34 -62.81
N THR A 819 -29.65 12.11 -62.45
CA THR A 819 -28.49 12.32 -63.33
C THR A 819 -27.62 11.06 -63.37
N SER A 820 -26.49 11.11 -64.07
CA SER A 820 -25.46 10.07 -63.97
C SER A 820 -24.70 10.07 -62.65
N TYR A 821 -24.84 11.12 -61.83
CA TYR A 821 -24.08 11.32 -60.59
C TYR A 821 -24.91 11.09 -59.33
N GLY A 822 -26.24 11.04 -59.42
CA GLY A 822 -27.10 10.87 -58.26
C GLY A 822 -28.57 11.14 -58.54
N SER A 823 -29.40 11.00 -57.50
CA SER A 823 -30.82 11.28 -57.52
C SER A 823 -31.25 12.18 -56.36
N TRP A 824 -32.05 13.21 -56.66
CA TRP A 824 -32.54 14.17 -55.68
C TRP A 824 -34.06 14.23 -55.74
N GLN A 825 -34.71 13.81 -54.66
CA GLN A 825 -36.16 13.83 -54.51
C GLN A 825 -36.55 14.93 -53.52
N ALA A 826 -37.54 15.74 -53.90
CA ALA A 826 -38.09 16.80 -53.08
C ALA A 826 -39.61 16.59 -52.90
N THR A 827 -40.08 16.52 -51.66
CA THR A 827 -41.50 16.37 -51.29
C THR A 827 -41.98 17.53 -50.44
N GLN A 828 -43.30 17.80 -50.47
CA GLN A 828 -43.92 18.91 -49.71
C GLN A 828 -43.44 20.33 -50.07
N PHE A 829 -42.98 20.58 -51.30
CA PHE A 829 -42.61 21.93 -51.76
C PHE A 829 -43.71 22.62 -52.57
N SER A 830 -43.87 23.94 -52.36
CA SER A 830 -44.86 24.80 -53.01
C SER A 830 -44.44 25.29 -54.40
N SER A 831 -43.16 25.23 -54.74
CA SER A 831 -42.71 25.61 -56.08
C SER A 831 -41.44 24.88 -56.52
N VAL A 832 -41.27 24.71 -57.83
CA VAL A 832 -40.09 24.08 -58.43
C VAL A 832 -39.56 24.95 -59.56
N PHE A 833 -38.31 25.38 -59.43
CA PHE A 833 -37.53 26.07 -60.43
C PHE A 833 -36.43 25.12 -60.92
N ALA A 834 -36.19 25.03 -62.23
CA ALA A 834 -35.11 24.22 -62.77
C ALA A 834 -34.41 24.93 -63.92
N GLN A 835 -33.10 24.82 -64.05
CA GLN A 835 -32.34 25.34 -65.17
C GLN A 835 -31.42 24.24 -65.73
N GLY A 836 -31.59 23.91 -67.00
CA GLY A 836 -30.80 22.84 -67.64
C GLY A 836 -29.34 23.25 -67.90
N GLY A 837 -28.41 22.33 -67.64
CA GLY A 837 -26.98 22.46 -67.94
C GLY A 837 -26.58 21.90 -69.32
N ALA A 838 -25.28 21.66 -69.53
CA ALA A 838 -24.75 21.09 -70.77
C ALA A 838 -24.97 19.56 -70.83
N GLY A 839 -25.69 19.06 -71.83
CA GLY A 839 -26.04 17.64 -71.98
C GLY A 839 -27.47 17.43 -72.51
N ARG A 840 -27.97 16.19 -72.57
CA ARG A 840 -29.39 15.95 -72.93
C ARG A 840 -30.26 15.97 -71.67
N ASN A 841 -31.01 17.06 -71.51
CA ASN A 841 -31.93 17.25 -70.40
C ASN A 841 -33.37 16.91 -70.82
N TYR A 842 -34.09 16.14 -70.00
CA TYR A 842 -35.49 15.79 -70.20
C TYR A 842 -36.31 16.21 -68.96
N ALA A 843 -37.40 16.93 -69.16
CA ALA A 843 -38.36 17.27 -68.11
C ALA A 843 -39.71 16.61 -68.38
N LEU A 844 -40.28 15.96 -67.38
CA LEU A 844 -41.52 15.19 -67.46
C LEU A 844 -42.47 15.71 -66.39
N VAL A 845 -43.34 16.64 -66.79
CA VAL A 845 -44.29 17.33 -65.89
C VAL A 845 -45.64 16.61 -65.93
N GLY A 846 -45.96 15.87 -64.87
CA GLY A 846 -47.15 15.05 -64.76
C GLY A 846 -48.38 15.84 -64.34
N ARG A 847 -49.46 15.76 -65.13
CA ARG A 847 -50.83 16.12 -64.71
C ARG A 847 -51.64 14.84 -64.57
N LEU A 848 -51.86 14.35 -63.36
CA LEU A 848 -52.81 13.27 -63.10
C LEU A 848 -54.16 13.88 -62.73
N VAL A 849 -54.97 14.19 -63.75
CA VAL A 849 -56.43 14.18 -63.60
C VAL A 849 -56.86 12.74 -63.87
N SER A 850 -57.69 12.15 -63.01
CA SER A 850 -58.24 10.80 -63.17
C SER A 850 -58.81 10.60 -64.58
N LEU A 851 -58.18 9.75 -65.39
CA LEU A 851 -58.66 9.38 -66.72
C LEU A 851 -59.02 7.89 -66.75
N SER A 852 -60.08 7.58 -67.50
CA SER A 852 -60.59 6.21 -67.63
C SER A 852 -59.64 5.32 -68.44
N LEU A 853 -59.69 3.99 -68.21
CA LEU A 853 -58.86 2.98 -68.91
C LEU A 853 -58.94 3.06 -70.45
N SER A 854 -60.02 3.62 -71.00
CA SER A 854 -60.20 3.82 -72.44
C SER A 854 -59.38 4.97 -73.04
N GLU A 855 -58.99 5.97 -72.26
CA GLU A 855 -58.22 7.14 -72.75
C GLU A 855 -56.70 6.88 -72.73
N LEU A 856 -56.24 6.00 -71.84
CA LEU A 856 -54.84 5.56 -71.72
C LEU A 856 -54.33 4.79 -72.97
N ALA A 857 -55.22 4.08 -73.66
CA ALA A 857 -54.85 3.30 -74.85
C ALA A 857 -54.63 4.18 -76.11
N ALA A 858 -55.21 5.38 -76.15
CA ALA A 858 -55.20 6.25 -77.34
C ALA A 858 -54.04 7.27 -77.38
N ARG A 859 -53.30 7.46 -76.28
CA ARG A 859 -52.28 8.52 -76.14
C ARG A 859 -50.88 8.05 -75.76
N ARG A 860 -50.46 6.86 -76.19
CA ARG A 860 -49.11 6.31 -75.98
C ARG A 860 -47.96 7.08 -76.68
N ARG A 861 -48.19 8.32 -77.15
CA ARG A 861 -47.23 9.19 -77.88
C ARG A 861 -47.28 10.67 -77.49
N LEU A 862 -47.88 11.04 -76.36
CA LEU A 862 -47.93 12.42 -75.87
C LEU A 862 -47.47 12.50 -74.41
N LEU A 863 -46.22 12.09 -74.18
CA LEU A 863 -45.39 12.73 -73.17
C LEU A 863 -44.73 13.89 -73.93
N ASP A 864 -44.97 15.14 -73.52
CA ASP A 864 -44.23 16.27 -74.09
C ASP A 864 -42.78 16.16 -73.58
N GLU A 865 -41.95 15.36 -74.27
CA GLU A 865 -40.49 15.41 -74.13
C GLU A 865 -40.03 16.75 -74.69
N VAL A 866 -39.84 17.73 -73.81
CA VAL A 866 -39.24 19.00 -74.20
C VAL A 866 -37.72 18.86 -74.14
N ARG A 867 -37.12 18.50 -75.27
CA ARG A 867 -35.66 18.60 -75.48
C ARG A 867 -35.29 20.05 -75.68
N THR A 868 -34.49 20.61 -74.78
CA THR A 868 -34.00 21.98 -74.93
C THR A 868 -32.53 22.10 -74.53
N ASP A 869 -31.77 22.80 -75.37
CA ASP A 869 -30.40 23.21 -75.08
C ASP A 869 -30.46 24.49 -74.20
N GLY A 870 -30.42 24.35 -72.87
CA GLY A 870 -30.11 25.42 -71.91
C GLY A 870 -31.21 26.45 -71.53
N TYR A 871 -32.33 26.04 -70.91
CA TYR A 871 -33.40 26.96 -70.48
C TYR A 871 -33.78 26.86 -68.99
N LEU A 872 -34.33 27.96 -68.44
CA LEU A 872 -34.98 28.08 -67.13
C LEU A 872 -36.46 27.64 -67.21
N TRP A 873 -36.85 26.75 -66.32
CA TRP A 873 -38.17 26.19 -66.08
C TRP A 873 -38.73 26.77 -64.79
N LEU A 874 -39.84 27.50 -64.88
CA LEU A 874 -40.64 27.93 -63.73
C LEU A 874 -41.88 27.04 -63.63
N ALA A 875 -42.05 26.34 -62.51
CA ALA A 875 -43.30 25.69 -62.13
C ALA A 875 -43.70 26.18 -60.73
N THR A 876 -44.63 27.14 -60.66
CA THR A 876 -45.22 27.59 -59.39
C THR A 876 -46.39 26.69 -59.02
N ALA A 877 -46.41 26.11 -57.82
CA ALA A 877 -47.58 25.43 -57.27
C ALA A 877 -48.28 26.31 -56.22
N ASP A 878 -48.67 27.53 -56.60
CA ASP A 878 -49.52 28.37 -55.73
C ASP A 878 -51.01 28.22 -56.10
N GLU A 879 -51.83 28.05 -55.04
CA GLU A 879 -53.30 27.97 -54.95
C GLU A 879 -53.99 26.61 -55.20
N LEU A 880 -53.73 25.63 -54.32
CA LEU A 880 -54.62 24.47 -54.10
C LEU A 880 -55.85 24.85 -53.27
N ASN A 881 -56.65 25.81 -53.77
CA ASN A 881 -58.09 25.93 -53.50
C ASN A 881 -58.74 26.98 -54.41
N GLY A 882 -58.60 26.85 -55.73
CA GLY A 882 -59.47 27.56 -56.66
C GLY A 882 -58.84 28.06 -57.95
N GLY A 883 -58.51 27.14 -58.86
CA GLY A 883 -58.50 27.39 -60.31
C GLY A 883 -57.55 28.47 -60.85
N ALA A 884 -56.29 28.11 -61.11
CA ALA A 884 -55.47 28.67 -62.19
C ALA A 884 -54.32 27.70 -62.54
N GLY A 885 -53.87 27.69 -63.80
CA GLY A 885 -52.99 26.67 -64.37
C GLY A 885 -51.50 26.84 -64.09
N ILE A 886 -50.75 25.74 -64.25
CA ILE A 886 -49.28 25.71 -64.29
C ILE A 886 -48.79 26.63 -65.42
N ARG A 887 -48.11 27.72 -65.08
CA ARG A 887 -47.42 28.58 -66.05
C ARG A 887 -45.97 28.13 -66.19
N ILE A 888 -45.63 27.53 -67.33
CA ILE A 888 -44.24 27.41 -67.77
C ILE A 888 -43.84 28.80 -68.29
N VAL A 889 -42.99 29.51 -67.55
CA VAL A 889 -42.36 30.75 -68.04
C VAL A 889 -40.99 30.40 -68.59
N THR A 890 -40.87 30.30 -69.91
CA THR A 890 -39.58 30.35 -70.60
C THR A 890 -39.15 31.81 -70.69
N ALA A 891 -38.09 32.20 -69.98
CA ALA A 891 -37.45 33.49 -70.17
C ALA A 891 -36.45 33.39 -71.33
N THR A 892 -36.70 34.09 -72.44
CA THR A 892 -35.66 34.42 -73.43
C THR A 892 -34.96 35.72 -72.99
N ALA A 893 -33.65 35.80 -73.20
CA ALA A 893 -32.85 37.02 -73.03
C ALA A 893 -33.42 38.21 -73.83
#